data_AF-A0AAD8CQ80-F1
#
_entry.id   AF-A0AAD8CQ80-F1
#
_cell.length_a   1.000
_cell.length_b   1.000
_cell.length_c   1.000
_cell.angle_alpha   90.00
_cell.angle_beta   90.00
_cell.angle_gamma   90.00
#
_symmetry.space_group_name_H-M   'P 1'
#
loop_
_entity.id
_entity.type
_entity.pdbx_description
1 polymer ?
#
loop_
_entity_poly.entity_id
_entity_poly.type
_entity_poly.pdbx_seq_one_letter_code
_entity_poly.pdbx_strand_id
1 'polypeptide(L)'
;MGDQMDLATEGGRKEGSRATEEVSDGSMFSTAVSEEQLEEAREKSRRRLFGSSRIFELEEDKKDRLELCGRSIIELRAAEHYGRGVEAVSKADWERAVHFFTKTINLQPQQTRLYVCRAEAYLQLCDFQSAALNYRKASALEPQSEAFRLRLAFIFYLQGQCLFDHGRHLDALESFAKATELRPDYRPYHMRSLACLAAIGRHSDCLRLVSKRRETEMDDPELYILSARLHKHFNQLTICYHDVKAALALAPGIPEGRSLLMELEGSAEQARSLALSRAVAGNLQEALQKINTALENNPEEVQYYLFRGTLYRRLKDFNTAIDDFILALDRSGGEEGRSVQAEAQRQLLLTYNDFAVHCFTRGFYEEAVMLLNKAIRMEKREKGLYINRGDCFFKQRELEFALADYQQAEELDPLDRSIKIRYAVVYSTMGQRDYESGSKYIEALENFSRAIQYNPGVSQYYEYRAKARQKLHEEHGARQDIIMSLLLDPSNDQAVPLLSRLYPGCTVTDILSSEAGEMAKMKLDVSLQACGLYEDPSSFKRDSHKPPPKHEKSSEEPADAADTENRIAPCIGDTDLYHEIMRSKIKINRAVKCALQERCSLRSDGPRVSALARPASAEPPQDADRPYRWKKFNTAIGLQFR
;
A
#
# COMPACT_ATOMS: atom_id res chain seq x y z
N MET A 1 -44.32 40.86 29.81
CA MET A 1 -44.62 40.22 31.11
C MET A 1 -43.28 39.71 31.60
N GLY A 2 -42.59 40.42 32.50
CA GLY A 2 -42.95 40.56 33.92
C GLY A 2 -42.55 39.25 34.61
N ASP A 3 -41.84 39.18 35.71
CA ASP A 3 -41.33 40.13 36.71
C ASP A 3 -40.36 39.28 37.59
N GLN A 4 -39.28 39.82 38.16
CA GLN A 4 -39.14 40.12 39.61
C GLN A 4 -39.55 38.96 40.55
N MET A 5 -38.80 38.52 41.57
CA MET A 5 -38.08 39.20 42.65
C MET A 5 -37.26 38.11 43.40
N ASP A 6 -36.00 38.32 43.79
CA ASP A 6 -35.49 38.95 45.03
C ASP A 6 -35.78 38.21 46.35
N LEU A 7 -34.71 38.06 47.15
CA LEU A 7 -34.56 38.44 48.57
C LEU A 7 -33.14 37.95 49.01
N ALA A 8 -32.16 38.83 49.27
CA ALA A 8 -31.95 39.64 50.50
C ALA A 8 -31.54 38.74 51.69
N THR A 9 -30.63 39.08 52.62
CA THR A 9 -30.14 40.32 53.25
C THR A 9 -28.82 39.92 53.99
N GLU A 10 -27.85 40.75 54.38
CA GLU A 10 -27.84 41.82 55.41
C GLU A 10 -26.32 42.10 55.67
N GLY A 11 -25.78 43.26 56.04
CA GLY A 11 -26.34 44.55 56.42
C GLY A 11 -25.30 45.39 57.18
N GLY A 12 -25.29 46.69 56.89
CA GLY A 12 -24.97 47.78 57.84
C GLY A 12 -23.56 48.38 57.79
N ARG A 13 -23.33 49.69 58.00
CA ARG A 13 -24.16 50.89 58.28
C ARG A 13 -23.14 52.04 58.49
N LYS A 14 -23.26 53.28 58.00
CA LYS A 14 -24.11 54.42 58.43
C LYS A 14 -23.80 55.62 57.51
N GLU A 15 -24.78 56.25 56.85
CA GLU A 15 -25.64 57.39 57.30
C GLU A 15 -24.86 58.71 57.42
N GLY A 16 -25.29 59.88 56.93
CA GLY A 16 -26.53 60.45 56.36
C GLY A 16 -26.26 61.97 56.22
N SER A 17 -27.05 62.88 55.64
CA SER A 17 -28.46 62.90 55.22
C SER A 17 -28.76 64.22 54.48
N ARG A 18 -29.80 64.19 53.63
CA ARG A 18 -30.53 65.32 53.01
C ARG A 18 -31.18 66.26 54.04
N ALA A 19 -31.47 67.51 53.65
CA ALA A 19 -32.84 68.03 53.44
C ALA A 19 -32.86 69.53 53.13
N THR A 20 -33.86 69.90 52.33
CA THR A 20 -34.38 71.24 52.01
C THR A 20 -35.06 71.89 53.22
N GLU A 21 -34.94 73.21 53.41
CA GLU A 21 -36.03 74.07 53.89
C GLU A 21 -35.69 75.56 53.75
N GLU A 22 -36.71 76.34 53.40
CA GLU A 22 -36.70 77.78 53.24
C GLU A 22 -36.79 78.53 54.59
N VAL A 23 -36.36 79.80 54.55
CA VAL A 23 -36.68 80.92 55.45
C VAL A 23 -36.08 80.90 56.87
N SER A 24 -35.12 81.81 57.12
CA SER A 24 -35.39 82.98 57.98
C SER A 24 -34.17 83.89 58.14
N ASP A 25 -34.52 85.17 58.12
CA ASP A 25 -33.73 86.36 58.34
C ASP A 25 -32.98 86.34 59.69
N GLY A 26 -31.75 86.86 59.73
CA GLY A 26 -30.95 86.85 60.96
C GLY A 26 -29.50 87.29 60.78
N SER A 27 -29.30 88.60 60.58
CA SER A 27 -27.99 89.22 60.52
C SER A 27 -27.14 88.93 61.75
N MET A 28 -25.91 88.45 61.56
CA MET A 28 -24.75 88.80 62.39
C MET A 28 -23.52 88.71 61.49
N PHE A 29 -22.85 89.84 61.28
CA PHE A 29 -21.72 90.11 60.36
C PHE A 29 -22.08 90.46 58.90
N SER A 30 -22.64 91.66 58.69
CA SER A 30 -22.57 92.33 57.38
C SER A 30 -21.18 92.97 57.19
N THR A 31 -20.25 92.22 56.60
CA THR A 31 -19.00 92.80 56.06
C THR A 31 -19.13 93.12 54.57
N ALA A 32 -20.34 93.44 54.11
CA ALA A 32 -20.56 93.99 52.78
C ALA A 32 -20.30 95.50 52.85
N VAL A 33 -19.08 95.89 52.51
CA VAL A 33 -18.74 97.28 52.18
C VAL A 33 -19.52 97.63 50.92
N SER A 34 -20.28 98.72 50.92
CA SER A 34 -21.02 99.16 49.72
C SER A 34 -20.04 99.42 48.56
N GLU A 35 -20.47 99.16 47.32
CA GLU A 35 -19.62 99.38 46.14
C GLU A 35 -19.06 100.82 46.09
N GLU A 36 -19.85 101.80 46.56
CA GLU A 36 -19.42 103.20 46.69
C GLU A 36 -18.22 103.38 47.64
N GLN A 37 -18.16 102.66 48.76
CA GLN A 37 -17.03 102.74 49.72
C GLN A 37 -15.79 102.00 49.21
N LEU A 38 -15.96 100.97 48.36
CA LEU A 38 -14.88 100.27 47.68
C LEU A 38 -14.27 101.11 46.54
N GLU A 39 -15.09 101.87 45.82
CA GLU A 39 -14.65 102.83 44.81
C GLU A 39 -13.91 104.01 45.44
N GLU A 40 -14.43 104.59 46.54
CA GLU A 40 -13.73 105.65 47.28
C GLU A 40 -12.36 105.18 47.82
N ALA A 41 -12.25 103.93 48.27
CA ALA A 41 -10.99 103.34 48.72
C ALA A 41 -10.01 103.11 47.55
N ARG A 42 -10.50 102.69 46.38
CA ARG A 42 -9.70 102.54 45.16
C ARG A 42 -9.21 103.88 44.63
N GLU A 43 -10.03 104.93 44.65
CA GLU A 43 -9.62 106.28 44.28
C GLU A 43 -8.60 106.88 45.26
N LYS A 44 -8.81 106.73 46.57
CA LYS A 44 -7.81 107.13 47.59
C LYS A 44 -6.48 106.38 47.42
N SER A 45 -6.51 105.10 47.03
CA SER A 45 -5.30 104.33 46.76
C SER A 45 -4.59 104.76 45.48
N ARG A 46 -5.34 105.05 44.40
CA ARG A 46 -4.81 105.58 43.13
C ARG A 46 -4.17 106.95 43.30
N ARG A 47 -4.79 107.86 44.07
CA ARG A 47 -4.23 109.18 44.40
C ARG A 47 -2.98 109.09 45.29
N ARG A 48 -2.89 108.09 46.18
CA ARG A 48 -1.68 107.84 47.00
C ARG A 48 -0.50 107.28 46.21
N LEU A 49 -0.74 106.42 45.22
CA LEU A 49 0.34 105.74 44.48
C LEU A 49 0.91 106.54 43.30
N PHE A 50 0.12 107.42 42.66
CA PHE A 50 0.53 108.06 41.40
C PHE A 50 0.44 109.61 41.37
N GLY A 51 0.09 110.25 42.48
CA GLY A 51 -0.05 111.72 42.55
C GLY A 51 -1.11 112.29 41.59
N SER A 52 -1.26 113.61 41.51
CA SER A 52 -2.27 114.32 40.70
C SER A 52 -2.00 114.30 39.18
N SER A 53 -1.41 113.22 38.69
CA SER A 53 -0.97 113.08 37.30
C SER A 53 -2.15 112.67 36.41
N ARG A 54 -2.69 113.62 35.62
CA ARG A 54 -3.80 113.47 34.64
C ARG A 54 -3.58 112.44 33.52
N ILE A 55 -2.52 111.63 33.56
CA ILE A 55 -2.18 110.65 32.51
C ILE A 55 -3.06 109.39 32.61
N PHE A 56 -3.61 109.09 33.79
CA PHE A 56 -4.40 107.88 34.03
C PHE A 56 -5.91 108.14 34.21
N GLU A 57 -6.37 109.38 34.02
CA GLU A 57 -7.79 109.79 33.98
C GLU A 57 -8.30 109.93 32.54
N LEU A 58 -8.00 108.94 31.68
CA LEU A 58 -8.71 108.78 30.42
C LEU A 58 -9.71 107.63 30.60
N GLU A 59 -10.92 108.01 31.00
CA GLU A 59 -12.11 107.18 30.86
C GLU A 59 -12.34 106.83 29.39
N GLU A 60 -12.65 105.55 29.17
CA GLU A 60 -13.42 105.02 28.04
C GLU A 60 -13.02 105.44 26.62
N ASP A 61 -11.77 105.16 26.21
CA ASP A 61 -11.57 104.71 24.83
C ASP A 61 -11.85 103.20 24.79
N LYS A 62 -13.13 102.86 24.60
CA LYS A 62 -13.58 101.59 24.02
C LYS A 62 -13.04 101.48 22.60
N LYS A 63 -11.71 101.45 22.44
CA LYS A 63 -11.07 100.88 21.26
C LYS A 63 -11.35 99.40 21.34
N ASP A 64 -12.26 98.97 20.48
CA ASP A 64 -12.51 97.59 20.07
C ASP A 64 -11.65 96.61 20.88
N ARG A 65 -12.13 96.24 22.07
CA ARG A 65 -11.77 94.94 22.61
C ARG A 65 -12.41 93.97 21.64
N LEU A 66 -11.71 93.71 20.53
CA LEU A 66 -11.83 92.49 19.78
C LEU A 66 -11.88 91.42 20.85
N GLU A 67 -13.03 90.81 21.03
CA GLU A 67 -13.11 89.52 21.67
C GLU A 67 -12.22 88.61 20.82
N LEU A 68 -10.92 88.62 21.10
CA LEU A 68 -9.98 87.62 20.66
C LEU A 68 -10.42 86.37 21.39
N CYS A 69 -11.49 85.78 20.86
CA CYS A 69 -12.06 84.54 21.28
C CYS A 69 -10.86 83.58 21.37
N GLY A 70 -10.54 83.04 22.56
CA GLY A 70 -9.29 82.29 22.76
C GLY A 70 -9.02 81.20 21.71
N ARG A 71 -10.09 80.74 21.04
CA ARG A 71 -10.07 79.88 19.84
C ARG A 71 -9.27 80.47 18.66
N SER A 72 -9.42 81.76 18.32
CA SER A 72 -8.73 82.39 17.18
C SER A 72 -7.22 82.54 17.41
N ILE A 73 -6.78 82.81 18.64
CA ILE A 73 -5.35 82.86 19.00
C ILE A 73 -4.72 81.46 18.88
N ILE A 74 -5.45 80.42 19.32
CA ILE A 74 -5.01 79.03 19.21
C ILE A 74 -4.90 78.61 17.75
N GLU A 75 -5.88 78.97 16.91
CA GLU A 75 -5.88 78.69 15.47
C GLU A 75 -4.73 79.40 14.73
N LEU A 76 -4.49 80.69 15.01
CA LEU A 76 -3.38 81.44 14.41
C LEU A 76 -2.01 80.87 14.80
N ARG A 77 -1.80 80.54 16.08
CA ARG A 77 -0.54 79.92 16.55
C ARG A 77 -0.35 78.51 15.99
N ALA A 78 -1.43 77.72 15.89
CA ALA A 78 -1.38 76.40 15.26
C ALA A 78 -0.99 76.51 13.78
N ALA A 79 -1.56 77.48 13.04
CA ALA A 79 -1.21 77.74 11.64
C ALA A 79 0.25 78.19 11.47
N GLU A 80 0.77 79.05 12.36
CA GLU A 80 2.18 79.47 12.35
C GLU A 80 3.13 78.28 12.58
N HIS A 81 2.87 77.48 13.61
CA HIS A 81 3.66 76.28 13.89
C HIS A 81 3.58 75.25 12.76
N TYR A 82 2.40 75.08 12.16
CA TYR A 82 2.22 74.23 10.99
C TYR A 82 3.06 74.72 9.80
N GLY A 83 3.02 76.02 9.49
CA GLY A 83 3.83 76.62 8.43
C GLY A 83 5.32 76.41 8.62
N ARG A 84 5.83 76.61 9.85
CA ARG A 84 7.23 76.32 10.19
C ARG A 84 7.58 74.84 10.10
N GLY A 85 6.65 73.95 10.44
CA GLY A 85 6.83 72.50 10.27
C GLY A 85 6.96 72.11 8.79
N VAL A 86 6.15 72.69 7.91
CA VAL A 86 6.24 72.46 6.45
C VAL A 86 7.53 73.03 5.87
N GLU A 87 7.98 74.20 6.33
CA GLU A 87 9.28 74.77 5.93
C GLU A 87 10.46 73.90 6.40
N ALA A 88 10.38 73.30 7.58
CA ALA A 88 11.39 72.36 8.06
C ALA A 88 11.43 71.09 7.18
N VAL A 89 10.26 70.58 6.76
CA VAL A 89 10.17 69.47 5.80
C VAL A 89 10.80 69.82 4.46
N SER A 90 10.58 71.03 3.92
CA SER A 90 11.20 71.44 2.64
C SER A 90 12.72 71.59 2.73
N LYS A 91 13.24 71.85 3.93
CA LYS A 91 14.68 71.88 4.25
C LYS A 91 15.25 70.50 4.62
N ALA A 92 14.44 69.43 4.59
CA ALA A 92 14.79 68.08 5.04
C ALA A 92 15.26 68.01 6.51
N ASP A 93 14.85 68.97 7.35
CA ASP A 93 15.13 69.00 8.79
C ASP A 93 13.99 68.32 9.55
N TRP A 94 14.04 66.98 9.59
CA TRP A 94 12.96 66.13 10.07
C TRP A 94 12.73 66.24 11.58
N GLU A 95 13.77 66.44 12.39
CA GLU A 95 13.66 66.60 13.84
C GLU A 95 12.92 67.89 14.19
N ARG A 96 13.28 69.02 13.55
CA ARG A 96 12.56 70.28 13.74
C ARG A 96 11.13 70.19 13.23
N ALA A 97 10.88 69.47 12.12
CA ALA A 97 9.54 69.23 11.62
C ALA A 97 8.68 68.47 12.65
N VAL A 98 9.19 67.39 13.25
CA VAL A 98 8.51 66.64 14.32
C VAL A 98 8.18 67.54 15.52
N HIS A 99 9.11 68.39 15.93
CA HIS A 99 8.91 69.34 17.04
C HIS A 99 7.76 70.32 16.77
N PHE A 100 7.77 70.98 15.61
CA PHE A 100 6.73 71.94 15.25
C PHE A 100 5.37 71.25 15.06
N PHE A 101 5.31 70.09 14.41
CA PHE A 101 4.06 69.34 14.29
C PHE A 101 3.53 68.86 15.65
N THR A 102 4.41 68.51 16.60
CA THR A 102 3.99 68.14 17.96
C THR A 102 3.37 69.33 18.70
N LYS A 103 3.95 70.53 18.56
CA LYS A 103 3.33 71.76 19.09
C LYS A 103 1.97 72.03 18.45
N THR A 104 1.84 71.84 17.14
CA THR A 104 0.55 72.00 16.45
C THR A 104 -0.48 70.98 16.91
N ILE A 105 -0.11 69.71 17.07
CA ILE A 105 -1.01 68.64 17.57
C ILE A 105 -1.50 68.93 18.99
N ASN A 106 -0.64 69.47 19.87
CA ASN A 106 -1.03 69.85 21.22
C ASN A 106 -2.09 70.98 21.23
N LEU A 107 -2.08 71.85 20.21
CA LEU A 107 -3.06 72.92 20.05
C LEU A 107 -4.34 72.44 19.34
N GLN A 108 -4.21 71.55 18.34
CA GLN A 108 -5.30 71.04 17.51
C GLN A 108 -5.23 69.50 17.38
N PRO A 109 -5.68 68.74 18.40
CA PRO A 109 -5.49 67.29 18.44
C PRO A 109 -6.42 66.51 17.51
N GLN A 110 -7.46 67.14 16.94
CA GLN A 110 -8.46 66.47 16.11
C GLN A 110 -8.11 66.45 14.61
N GLN A 111 -7.04 67.14 14.19
CA GLN A 111 -6.70 67.25 12.76
C GLN A 111 -5.81 66.09 12.29
N THR A 112 -6.36 65.21 11.45
CA THR A 112 -5.68 64.02 10.90
C THR A 112 -4.40 64.35 10.14
N ARG A 113 -4.41 65.41 9.33
CA ARG A 113 -3.27 65.85 8.50
C ARG A 113 -1.98 66.05 9.30
N LEU A 114 -2.08 66.56 10.54
CA LEU A 114 -0.92 66.81 11.39
C LEU A 114 -0.23 65.52 11.81
N TYR A 115 -1.01 64.49 12.15
CA TYR A 115 -0.48 63.17 12.47
C TYR A 115 0.21 62.54 11.26
N VAL A 116 -0.35 62.70 10.06
CA VAL A 116 0.27 62.23 8.81
C VAL A 116 1.59 62.95 8.54
N CYS A 117 1.63 64.29 8.58
CA CYS A 117 2.85 65.06 8.36
C CYS A 117 3.95 64.71 9.39
N ARG A 118 3.56 64.52 10.66
CA ARG A 118 4.50 64.08 11.70
C ARG A 118 4.98 62.64 11.50
N ALA A 119 4.10 61.74 11.06
CA ALA A 119 4.45 60.35 10.77
C ALA A 119 5.45 60.24 9.61
N GLU A 120 5.27 61.02 8.54
CA GLU A 120 6.22 61.08 7.42
C GLU A 120 7.58 61.61 7.86
N ALA A 121 7.63 62.62 8.73
CA ALA A 121 8.90 63.08 9.30
C ALA A 121 9.59 61.98 10.15
N TYR A 122 8.84 61.23 10.96
CA TYR A 122 9.38 60.07 11.68
C TYR A 122 9.86 58.95 10.74
N LEU A 123 9.18 58.74 9.61
CA LEU A 123 9.58 57.75 8.62
C LEU A 123 10.95 58.07 8.01
N GLN A 124 11.21 59.35 7.70
CA GLN A 124 12.52 59.81 7.22
C GLN A 124 13.63 59.67 8.27
N LEU A 125 13.28 59.76 9.55
CA LEU A 125 14.17 59.48 10.68
C LEU A 125 14.36 57.97 10.95
N CYS A 126 13.70 57.10 10.17
CA CYS A 126 13.66 55.64 10.39
C CYS A 126 13.08 55.22 11.76
N ASP A 127 12.32 56.09 12.43
CA ASP A 127 11.55 55.73 13.63
C ASP A 127 10.20 55.16 13.22
N PHE A 128 10.22 53.88 12.86
CA PHE A 128 9.03 53.16 12.39
C PHE A 128 7.95 53.02 13.47
N GLN A 129 8.33 52.94 14.75
CA GLN A 129 7.38 52.77 15.85
C GLN A 129 6.54 54.04 16.05
N SER A 130 7.20 55.20 16.12
CA SER A 130 6.53 56.49 16.22
C SER A 130 5.72 56.80 14.97
N ALA A 131 6.23 56.49 13.78
CA ALA A 131 5.49 56.64 12.53
C ALA A 131 4.19 55.80 12.54
N ALA A 132 4.29 54.51 12.88
CA ALA A 132 3.13 53.62 12.95
C ALA A 132 2.07 54.08 13.97
N LEU A 133 2.49 54.58 15.14
CA LEU A 133 1.57 55.10 16.16
C LEU A 133 0.79 56.32 15.67
N ASN A 134 1.44 57.24 14.95
CA ASN A 134 0.78 58.40 14.36
C ASN A 134 -0.22 58.00 13.26
N TYR A 135 0.11 57.04 12.40
CA TYR A 135 -0.84 56.51 11.42
C TYR A 135 -2.02 55.76 12.04
N ARG A 136 -1.81 55.02 13.14
CA ARG A 136 -2.90 54.42 13.91
C ARG A 136 -3.83 55.48 14.50
N LYS A 137 -3.29 56.59 15.00
CA LYS A 137 -4.10 57.74 15.47
C LYS A 137 -4.84 58.41 14.33
N ALA A 138 -4.20 58.60 13.17
CA ALA A 138 -4.88 59.12 11.97
C ALA A 138 -6.03 58.21 11.53
N SER A 139 -5.84 56.89 11.52
CA SER A 139 -6.88 55.91 11.21
C SER A 139 -8.03 55.89 12.23
N ALA A 140 -7.78 56.25 13.50
CA ALA A 140 -8.82 56.36 14.52
C ALA A 140 -9.67 57.63 14.34
N LEU A 141 -9.08 58.71 13.81
CA LEU A 141 -9.79 59.96 13.51
C LEU A 141 -10.59 59.86 12.20
N GLU A 142 -10.03 59.19 11.18
CA GLU A 142 -10.65 58.99 9.87
C GLU A 142 -10.63 57.49 9.48
N PRO A 143 -11.60 56.69 9.96
CA PRO A 143 -11.63 55.24 9.71
C PRO A 143 -11.90 54.83 8.26
N GLN A 144 -12.44 55.73 7.44
CA GLN A 144 -12.87 55.42 6.07
C GLN A 144 -11.73 55.45 5.04
N SER A 145 -10.53 55.90 5.44
CA SER A 145 -9.40 56.07 4.52
C SER A 145 -8.55 54.81 4.42
N GLU A 146 -8.65 54.10 3.29
CA GLU A 146 -7.78 52.96 2.99
C GLU A 146 -6.30 53.36 2.86
N ALA A 147 -6.02 54.60 2.48
CA ALA A 147 -4.65 55.11 2.30
C ALA A 147 -3.81 55.00 3.58
N PHE A 148 -4.39 55.23 4.76
CA PHE A 148 -3.69 55.11 6.03
C PHE A 148 -3.37 53.66 6.37
N ARG A 149 -4.28 52.73 6.08
CA ARG A 149 -4.07 51.29 6.24
C ARG A 149 -2.91 50.80 5.36
N LEU A 150 -2.90 51.18 4.08
CA LEU A 150 -1.85 50.81 3.14
C LEU A 150 -0.49 51.42 3.52
N ARG A 151 -0.46 52.67 3.96
CA ARG A 151 0.77 53.33 4.42
C ARG A 151 1.32 52.67 5.70
N LEU A 152 0.44 52.29 6.63
CA LEU A 152 0.82 51.55 7.83
C LEU A 152 1.41 50.17 7.49
N ALA A 153 0.82 49.44 6.54
CA ALA A 153 1.38 48.17 6.03
C ALA A 153 2.78 48.37 5.44
N PHE A 154 2.98 49.44 4.67
CA PHE A 154 4.28 49.79 4.10
C PHE A 154 5.34 50.14 5.18
N ILE A 155 4.95 50.83 6.25
CA ILE A 155 5.86 51.13 7.37
C ILE A 155 6.31 49.84 8.05
N PHE A 156 5.39 48.91 8.32
CA PHE A 156 5.76 47.61 8.91
C PHE A 156 6.64 46.78 7.97
N TYR A 157 6.41 46.85 6.66
CA TYR A 157 7.30 46.23 5.68
C TYR A 157 8.72 46.81 5.70
N LEU A 158 8.86 48.15 5.72
CA LEU A 158 10.18 48.79 5.83
C LEU A 158 10.89 48.43 7.13
N GLN A 159 10.17 48.46 8.25
CA GLN A 159 10.69 48.02 9.55
C GLN A 159 11.18 46.57 9.47
N GLY A 160 10.36 45.67 8.91
CA GLY A 160 10.70 44.27 8.73
C GLY A 160 11.92 44.08 7.81
N GLN A 161 12.03 44.86 6.74
CA GLN A 161 13.18 44.82 5.83
C GLN A 161 14.46 45.25 6.54
N CYS A 162 14.44 46.35 7.29
CA CYS A 162 15.58 46.77 8.10
C CYS A 162 15.95 45.66 9.10
N LEU A 163 15.00 45.10 9.84
CA LEU A 163 15.28 44.03 10.79
C LEU A 163 15.84 42.76 10.12
N PHE A 164 15.36 42.42 8.94
CA PHE A 164 15.85 41.30 8.14
C PHE A 164 17.31 41.49 7.74
N ASP A 165 17.66 42.69 7.26
CA ASP A 165 19.04 43.02 6.86
C ASP A 165 20.01 43.03 8.07
N HIS A 166 19.49 43.25 9.28
CA HIS A 166 20.25 43.11 10.54
C HIS A 166 20.28 41.66 11.08
N GLY A 167 19.71 40.68 10.37
CA GLY A 167 19.67 39.27 10.80
C GLY A 167 18.67 38.96 11.92
N ARG A 168 17.84 39.92 12.33
CA ARG A 168 16.79 39.73 13.36
C ARG A 168 15.52 39.13 12.74
N HIS A 169 15.62 37.87 12.30
CA HIS A 169 14.58 37.24 11.49
C HIS A 169 13.23 37.03 12.23
N LEU A 170 13.25 36.81 13.55
CA LEU A 170 12.01 36.66 14.35
C LEU A 170 11.24 37.97 14.43
N ASP A 171 11.90 39.07 14.78
CA ASP A 171 11.27 40.39 14.85
C ASP A 171 10.82 40.86 13.46
N ALA A 172 11.62 40.58 12.43
CA ALA A 172 11.27 40.86 11.05
C ALA A 172 10.00 40.10 10.63
N LEU A 173 9.88 38.82 11.01
CA LEU A 173 8.69 38.02 10.74
C LEU A 173 7.44 38.61 11.38
N GLU A 174 7.51 39.10 12.62
CA GLU A 174 6.37 39.78 13.26
C GLU A 174 5.97 41.06 12.51
N SER A 175 6.95 41.86 12.08
CA SER A 175 6.71 43.06 11.28
C SER A 175 6.06 42.73 9.93
N PHE A 176 6.54 41.69 9.24
CA PHE A 176 5.93 41.24 7.98
C PHE A 176 4.53 40.65 8.19
N ALA A 177 4.30 39.91 9.28
CA ALA A 177 2.97 39.40 9.62
C ALA A 177 1.96 40.53 9.83
N LYS A 178 2.34 41.60 10.56
CA LYS A 178 1.52 42.81 10.72
C LYS A 178 1.25 43.49 9.37
N ALA A 179 2.22 43.53 8.47
CA ALA A 179 2.02 44.06 7.12
C ALA A 179 1.03 43.21 6.31
N THR A 180 1.12 41.88 6.41
CA THR A 180 0.21 40.92 5.77
C THR A 180 -1.22 41.03 6.31
N GLU A 181 -1.41 41.19 7.62
CA GLU A 181 -2.74 41.41 8.22
C GLU A 181 -3.43 42.67 7.65
N LEU A 182 -2.64 43.73 7.44
CA LEU A 182 -3.15 44.99 6.91
C LEU A 182 -3.37 44.97 5.40
N ARG A 183 -2.60 44.20 4.63
CA ARG A 183 -2.77 44.04 3.18
C ARG A 183 -2.44 42.60 2.76
N PRO A 184 -3.43 41.69 2.77
CA PRO A 184 -3.21 40.29 2.46
C PRO A 184 -2.79 40.02 1.00
N ASP A 185 -3.25 40.83 0.06
CA ASP A 185 -3.10 40.55 -1.39
C ASP A 185 -1.68 40.86 -1.92
N TYR A 186 -0.81 41.46 -1.10
CA TYR A 186 0.50 41.91 -1.56
C TYR A 186 1.58 40.83 -1.39
N ARG A 187 1.91 40.16 -2.50
CA ARG A 187 2.89 39.06 -2.59
C ARG A 187 4.22 39.28 -1.85
N PRO A 188 4.92 40.43 -1.99
CA PRO A 188 6.22 40.60 -1.36
C PRO A 188 6.23 40.44 0.17
N TYR A 189 5.16 40.78 0.88
CA TYR A 189 5.09 40.61 2.34
C TYR A 189 5.17 39.14 2.74
N HIS A 190 4.43 38.29 2.02
CA HIS A 190 4.45 36.86 2.24
C HIS A 190 5.79 36.23 1.85
N MET A 191 6.40 36.66 0.74
CA MET A 191 7.71 36.14 0.33
C MET A 191 8.80 36.47 1.36
N ARG A 192 8.75 37.66 1.96
CA ARG A 192 9.66 38.02 3.06
C ARG A 192 9.39 37.20 4.32
N SER A 193 8.12 36.96 4.68
CA SER A 193 7.76 36.05 5.78
C SER A 193 8.30 34.63 5.55
N LEU A 194 8.19 34.10 4.33
CA LEU A 194 8.77 32.80 3.96
C LEU A 194 10.30 32.80 4.09
N ALA A 195 10.97 33.86 3.62
CA ALA A 195 12.42 33.99 3.77
C ALA A 195 12.86 34.04 5.24
N CYS A 196 12.13 34.76 6.11
CA CYS A 196 12.38 34.75 7.54
C CYS A 196 12.21 33.35 8.13
N LEU A 197 11.11 32.66 7.83
CA LEU A 197 10.83 31.31 8.34
C LEU A 197 11.90 30.31 7.92
N ALA A 198 12.36 30.39 6.66
CA ALA A 198 13.46 29.59 6.14
C ALA A 198 14.78 29.88 6.87
N ALA A 199 15.11 31.16 7.09
CA ALA A 199 16.32 31.57 7.82
C ALA A 199 16.32 31.12 9.29
N ILE A 200 15.16 31.07 9.93
CA ILE A 200 15.01 30.58 11.32
C ILE A 200 15.09 29.04 11.38
N GLY A 201 14.87 28.33 10.27
CA GLY A 201 14.76 26.87 10.25
C GLY A 201 13.39 26.34 10.67
N ARG A 202 12.35 27.20 10.72
CA ARG A 202 10.96 26.79 10.98
C ARG A 202 10.29 26.26 9.71
N HIS A 203 10.79 25.13 9.22
CA HIS A 203 10.38 24.54 7.94
C HIS A 203 8.90 24.11 7.90
N SER A 204 8.34 23.66 9.03
CA SER A 204 6.92 23.26 9.11
C SER A 204 5.96 24.45 8.94
N ASP A 205 6.27 25.58 9.58
CA ASP A 205 5.52 26.83 9.42
C ASP A 205 5.67 27.41 8.02
N CYS A 206 6.87 27.28 7.45
CA CYS A 206 7.13 27.65 6.05
C CYS A 206 6.21 26.85 5.12
N LEU A 207 6.16 25.53 5.27
CA LEU A 207 5.32 24.66 4.45
C LEU A 207 3.83 25.00 4.57
N ARG A 208 3.34 25.27 5.79
CA ARG A 208 1.96 25.71 6.03
C ARG A 208 1.63 27.04 5.36
N LEU A 209 2.57 27.99 5.37
CA LEU A 209 2.38 29.28 4.70
C LEU A 209 2.38 29.10 3.18
N VAL A 210 3.26 28.25 2.63
CA VAL A 210 3.29 27.90 1.20
C VAL A 210 1.99 27.22 0.77
N SER A 211 1.50 26.23 1.53
CA SER A 211 0.27 25.51 1.18
C SER A 211 -0.94 26.44 1.16
N LYS A 212 -1.09 27.31 2.17
CA LYS A 212 -2.16 28.32 2.20
C LYS A 212 -2.10 29.26 1.00
N ARG A 213 -0.90 29.60 0.54
CA ARG A 213 -0.74 30.47 -0.63
C ARG A 213 -1.02 29.77 -1.94
N ARG A 214 -0.72 28.47 -2.05
CA ARG A 214 -1.09 27.67 -3.22
C ARG A 214 -2.60 27.59 -3.42
N GLU A 215 -3.38 27.59 -2.34
CA GLU A 215 -4.84 27.64 -2.41
C GLU A 215 -5.36 28.96 -3.04
N THR A 216 -4.64 30.06 -2.82
CA THR A 216 -5.02 31.39 -3.35
C THR A 216 -4.38 31.70 -4.71
N GLU A 217 -3.16 31.22 -4.96
CA GLU A 217 -2.33 31.51 -6.13
C GLU A 217 -1.97 30.18 -6.81
N MET A 218 -2.87 29.68 -7.67
CA MET A 218 -2.75 28.33 -8.25
C MET A 218 -1.68 28.19 -9.36
N ASP A 219 -1.31 29.32 -9.98
CA ASP A 219 -0.51 29.34 -11.23
C ASP A 219 0.97 29.74 -11.03
N ASP A 220 1.47 29.79 -9.79
CA ASP A 220 2.84 30.23 -9.51
C ASP A 220 3.85 29.08 -9.39
N PRO A 221 4.73 28.87 -10.38
CA PRO A 221 5.69 27.77 -10.36
C PRO A 221 6.77 27.92 -9.27
N GLU A 222 7.09 29.13 -8.81
CA GLU A 222 8.10 29.34 -7.75
C GLU A 222 7.64 28.74 -6.41
N LEU A 223 6.34 28.85 -6.11
CA LEU A 223 5.75 28.28 -4.89
C LEU A 223 5.79 26.74 -4.93
N TYR A 224 5.58 26.13 -6.09
CA TYR A 224 5.71 24.68 -6.26
C TYR A 224 7.16 24.22 -6.04
N ILE A 225 8.15 24.95 -6.54
CA ILE A 225 9.57 24.60 -6.33
C ILE A 225 9.97 24.76 -4.86
N LEU A 226 9.49 25.81 -4.19
CA LEU A 226 9.72 25.99 -2.76
C LEU A 226 9.07 24.85 -1.95
N SER A 227 7.84 24.47 -2.32
CA SER A 227 7.13 23.32 -1.74
C SER A 227 7.90 22.03 -1.94
N ALA A 228 8.37 21.75 -3.16
CA ALA A 228 9.18 20.58 -3.47
C ALA A 228 10.45 20.50 -2.62
N ARG A 229 11.18 21.61 -2.46
CA ARG A 229 12.37 21.69 -1.60
C ARG A 229 12.04 21.39 -0.14
N LEU A 230 10.93 21.90 0.37
CA LEU A 230 10.47 21.63 1.74
C LEU A 230 10.08 20.16 1.90
N HIS A 231 9.33 19.58 0.95
CA HIS A 231 8.96 18.16 0.97
C HIS A 231 10.19 17.25 0.88
N LYS A 232 11.19 17.61 0.06
CA LYS A 232 12.49 16.92 0.02
C LYS A 232 13.19 16.96 1.38
N HIS A 233 13.19 18.11 2.06
CA HIS A 233 13.75 18.24 3.41
C HIS A 233 13.05 17.34 4.43
N PHE A 234 11.74 17.12 4.29
CA PHE A 234 10.96 16.19 5.13
C PHE A 234 11.00 14.72 4.64
N ASN A 235 11.82 14.40 3.64
CA ASN A 235 11.88 13.07 3.01
C ASN A 235 10.55 12.58 2.42
N GLN A 236 9.69 13.51 1.99
CA GLN A 236 8.42 13.24 1.30
C GLN A 236 8.64 13.29 -0.22
N LEU A 237 9.41 12.33 -0.74
CA LEU A 237 9.94 12.36 -2.11
C LEU A 237 8.85 12.27 -3.18
N THR A 238 7.78 11.51 -2.95
CA THR A 238 6.67 11.37 -3.92
C THR A 238 5.95 12.70 -4.14
N ILE A 239 5.65 13.42 -3.05
CA ILE A 239 5.01 14.74 -3.12
C ILE A 239 5.97 15.75 -3.75
N CYS A 240 7.27 15.66 -3.39
CA CYS A 240 8.31 16.47 -4.01
C CYS A 240 8.34 16.29 -5.53
N TYR A 241 8.33 15.05 -6.03
CA TYR A 241 8.32 14.76 -7.47
C TYR A 241 7.10 15.39 -8.16
N HIS A 242 5.90 15.21 -7.59
CA HIS A 242 4.68 15.81 -8.16
C HIS A 242 4.69 17.34 -8.14
N ASP A 243 5.17 17.95 -7.05
CA ASP A 243 5.32 19.42 -6.97
C ASP A 243 6.29 19.94 -8.05
N VAL A 244 7.41 19.26 -8.30
CA VAL A 244 8.37 19.63 -9.35
C VAL A 244 7.75 19.50 -10.74
N LYS A 245 7.02 18.41 -10.99
CA LYS A 245 6.33 18.20 -12.27
C LYS A 245 5.25 19.25 -12.50
N ALA A 246 4.48 19.61 -11.47
CA ALA A 246 3.52 20.70 -11.53
C ALA A 246 4.21 22.05 -11.86
N ALA A 247 5.35 22.35 -11.23
CA ALA A 247 6.12 23.55 -11.53
C ALA A 247 6.60 23.59 -12.99
N LEU A 248 7.13 22.47 -13.49
CA LEU A 248 7.64 22.35 -14.86
C LEU A 248 6.52 22.33 -15.91
N ALA A 249 5.33 21.86 -15.56
CA ALA A 249 4.14 21.94 -16.42
C ALA A 249 3.68 23.39 -16.61
N LEU A 250 3.74 24.22 -15.55
CA LEU A 250 3.43 25.65 -15.63
C LEU A 250 4.54 26.43 -16.37
N ALA A 251 5.80 26.14 -16.06
CA ALA A 251 6.95 26.83 -16.64
C ALA A 251 8.10 25.85 -16.94
N PRO A 252 8.17 25.32 -18.17
CA PRO A 252 9.16 24.31 -18.56
C PRO A 252 10.62 24.77 -18.48
N GLY A 253 10.87 26.09 -18.49
CA GLY A 253 12.19 26.69 -18.55
C GLY A 253 12.92 26.85 -17.22
N ILE A 254 12.32 26.47 -16.08
CA ILE A 254 12.92 26.74 -14.78
C ILE A 254 14.12 25.81 -14.51
N PRO A 255 15.35 26.34 -14.35
CA PRO A 255 16.54 25.51 -14.19
C PRO A 255 16.55 24.77 -12.85
N GLU A 256 16.06 25.38 -11.77
CA GLU A 256 15.99 24.76 -10.45
C GLU A 256 15.08 23.53 -10.47
N GLY A 257 13.90 23.64 -11.09
CA GLY A 257 12.95 22.53 -11.23
C GLY A 257 13.54 21.37 -12.03
N ARG A 258 14.21 21.67 -13.16
CA ARG A 258 14.89 20.64 -13.97
C ARG A 258 16.02 19.96 -13.22
N SER A 259 16.84 20.73 -12.50
CA SER A 259 17.95 20.17 -11.71
C SER A 259 17.45 19.23 -10.61
N LEU A 260 16.34 19.58 -9.96
CA LEU A 260 15.77 18.78 -8.88
C LEU A 260 15.07 17.53 -9.43
N LEU A 261 14.39 17.63 -10.58
CA LEU A 261 13.83 16.46 -11.26
C LEU A 261 14.93 15.49 -11.69
N MET A 262 16.00 15.99 -12.31
CA MET A 262 17.13 15.17 -12.75
C MET A 262 17.82 14.46 -11.57
N GLU A 263 17.92 15.13 -10.42
CA GLU A 263 18.45 14.52 -9.19
C GLU A 263 17.55 13.38 -8.67
N LEU A 264 16.23 13.60 -8.65
CA LEU A 264 15.26 12.59 -8.24
C LEU A 264 15.27 11.37 -9.19
N GLU A 265 15.24 11.61 -10.49
CA GLU A 265 15.28 10.57 -11.51
C GLU A 265 16.60 9.79 -11.44
N GLY A 266 17.74 10.47 -11.31
CA GLY A 266 19.05 9.82 -11.15
C GLY A 266 19.15 8.98 -9.87
N SER A 267 18.60 9.48 -8.75
CA SER A 267 18.48 8.71 -7.51
C SER A 267 17.59 7.48 -7.66
N ALA A 268 16.47 7.62 -8.38
CA ALA A 268 15.54 6.52 -8.65
C ALA A 268 16.19 5.42 -9.50
N GLU A 269 16.92 5.79 -10.56
CA GLU A 269 17.65 4.85 -11.42
C GLU A 269 18.75 4.11 -10.65
N GLN A 270 19.50 4.82 -9.81
CA GLN A 270 20.49 4.20 -8.92
C GLN A 270 19.82 3.19 -7.98
N ALA A 271 18.71 3.57 -7.34
CA ALA A 271 17.95 2.68 -6.47
C ALA A 271 17.43 1.44 -7.23
N ARG A 272 16.94 1.61 -8.46
CA ARG A 272 16.56 0.49 -9.34
C ARG A 272 17.74 -0.44 -9.65
N SER A 273 18.90 0.10 -10.00
CA SER A 273 20.08 -0.71 -10.30
C SER A 273 20.52 -1.56 -9.09
N LEU A 274 20.44 -0.98 -7.89
CA LEU A 274 20.68 -1.69 -6.64
C LEU A 274 19.61 -2.76 -6.41
N ALA A 275 18.34 -2.45 -6.64
CA ALA A 275 17.24 -3.41 -6.51
C ALA A 275 17.45 -4.65 -7.42
N LEU A 276 17.84 -4.42 -8.68
CA LEU A 276 18.18 -5.48 -9.64
C LEU A 276 19.34 -6.35 -9.13
N SER A 277 20.43 -5.73 -8.68
CA SER A 277 21.59 -6.46 -8.16
C SER A 277 21.23 -7.37 -6.96
N ARG A 278 20.35 -6.88 -6.07
CA ARG A 278 19.88 -7.64 -4.90
C ARG A 278 18.92 -8.75 -5.29
N ALA A 279 18.06 -8.53 -6.28
CA ALA A 279 17.14 -9.53 -6.79
C ALA A 279 17.86 -10.71 -7.46
N VAL A 280 18.93 -10.41 -8.22
CA VAL A 280 19.81 -11.42 -8.83
C VAL A 280 20.58 -12.20 -7.75
N ALA A 281 21.01 -11.52 -6.69
CA ALA A 281 21.63 -12.15 -5.53
C ALA A 281 20.66 -13.01 -4.67
N GLY A 282 19.35 -13.01 -4.97
CA GLY A 282 18.32 -13.72 -4.23
C GLY A 282 17.79 -13.01 -2.98
N ASN A 283 18.29 -11.80 -2.67
CA ASN A 283 17.84 -10.99 -1.54
C ASN A 283 16.56 -10.21 -1.90
N LEU A 284 15.43 -10.90 -2.03
CA LEU A 284 14.17 -10.33 -2.53
C LEU A 284 13.61 -9.21 -1.64
N GLN A 285 13.72 -9.32 -0.31
CA GLN A 285 13.24 -8.28 0.61
C GLN A 285 14.05 -6.98 0.51
N GLU A 286 15.39 -7.08 0.40
CA GLU A 286 16.24 -5.91 0.18
C GLU A 286 15.96 -5.29 -1.19
N ALA A 287 15.77 -6.12 -2.22
CA ALA A 287 15.38 -5.64 -3.54
C ALA A 287 14.05 -4.87 -3.51
N LEU A 288 13.06 -5.36 -2.76
CA LEU A 288 11.78 -4.65 -2.56
C LEU A 288 11.96 -3.29 -1.88
N GLN A 289 12.81 -3.19 -0.86
CA GLN A 289 13.09 -1.91 -0.22
C GLN A 289 13.71 -0.92 -1.21
N LYS A 290 14.68 -1.40 -2.03
CA LYS A 290 15.34 -0.54 -3.02
C LYS A 290 14.41 -0.10 -4.15
N ILE A 291 13.52 -0.97 -4.65
CA ILE A 291 12.54 -0.54 -5.66
C ILE A 291 11.48 0.40 -5.08
N ASN A 292 11.09 0.25 -3.82
CA ASN A 292 10.22 1.23 -3.16
C ASN A 292 10.89 2.60 -3.06
N THR A 293 12.18 2.65 -2.71
CA THR A 293 12.91 3.93 -2.74
C THR A 293 12.99 4.52 -4.15
N ALA A 294 13.07 3.70 -5.21
CA ALA A 294 13.02 4.20 -6.58
C ALA A 294 11.65 4.82 -6.91
N LEU A 295 10.55 4.15 -6.53
CA LEU A 295 9.18 4.64 -6.70
C LEU A 295 8.88 5.90 -5.88
N GLU A 296 9.47 6.04 -4.69
CA GLU A 296 9.36 7.26 -3.89
C GLU A 296 9.96 8.47 -4.62
N ASN A 297 11.06 8.27 -5.36
CA ASN A 297 11.74 9.33 -6.11
C ASN A 297 11.10 9.60 -7.48
N ASN A 298 10.67 8.56 -8.21
CA ASN A 298 9.95 8.68 -9.48
C ASN A 298 8.74 7.72 -9.50
N PRO A 299 7.56 8.18 -9.08
CA PRO A 299 6.34 7.38 -9.00
C PRO A 299 5.62 7.22 -10.35
N GLU A 300 6.02 7.92 -11.42
CA GLU A 300 5.35 7.81 -12.73
C GLU A 300 5.93 6.68 -13.59
N GLU A 301 7.14 6.21 -13.29
CA GLU A 301 7.83 5.20 -14.08
C GLU A 301 7.18 3.81 -13.97
N VAL A 302 6.61 3.34 -15.08
CA VAL A 302 5.85 2.09 -15.17
C VAL A 302 6.73 0.87 -14.92
N GLN A 303 7.99 0.91 -15.39
CA GLN A 303 8.91 -0.22 -15.25
C GLN A 303 9.22 -0.56 -13.78
N TYR A 304 9.09 0.40 -12.87
CA TYR A 304 9.34 0.15 -11.45
C TYR A 304 8.22 -0.66 -10.82
N TYR A 305 6.97 -0.42 -11.22
CA TYR A 305 5.81 -1.23 -10.78
C TYR A 305 5.89 -2.65 -11.34
N LEU A 306 6.27 -2.81 -12.61
CA LEU A 306 6.53 -4.13 -13.19
C LEU A 306 7.57 -4.89 -12.37
N PHE A 307 8.72 -4.27 -12.11
CA PHE A 307 9.77 -4.92 -11.36
C PHE A 307 9.35 -5.24 -9.92
N ARG A 308 8.63 -4.33 -9.25
CA ARG A 308 8.13 -4.59 -7.89
C ARG A 308 7.09 -5.73 -7.87
N GLY A 309 6.17 -5.75 -8.83
CA GLY A 309 5.19 -6.82 -9.00
C GLY A 309 5.85 -8.19 -9.22
N THR A 310 6.92 -8.26 -10.01
CA THR A 310 7.67 -9.52 -10.19
C THR A 310 8.34 -9.99 -8.90
N LEU A 311 8.87 -9.07 -8.09
CA LEU A 311 9.42 -9.39 -6.77
C LEU A 311 8.34 -9.91 -5.82
N TYR A 312 7.16 -9.28 -5.77
CA TYR A 312 6.02 -9.75 -4.97
C TYR A 312 5.53 -11.13 -5.41
N ARG A 313 5.46 -11.39 -6.72
CA ARG A 313 5.15 -12.73 -7.27
C ARG A 313 6.15 -13.78 -6.77
N ARG A 314 7.46 -13.49 -6.82
CA ARG A 314 8.51 -14.39 -6.31
C ARG A 314 8.42 -14.62 -4.80
N LEU A 315 7.95 -13.62 -4.04
CA LEU A 315 7.67 -13.72 -2.61
C LEU A 315 6.33 -14.38 -2.27
N LYS A 316 5.53 -14.76 -3.29
CA LYS A 316 4.18 -15.33 -3.16
C LYS A 316 3.15 -14.39 -2.55
N ASP A 317 3.40 -13.08 -2.59
CA ASP A 317 2.41 -12.06 -2.29
C ASP A 317 1.67 -11.71 -3.59
N PHE A 318 0.75 -12.59 -3.99
CA PHE A 318 0.11 -12.51 -5.31
C PHE A 318 -0.84 -11.33 -5.46
N ASN A 319 -1.52 -10.92 -4.38
CA ASN A 319 -2.50 -9.83 -4.47
C ASN A 319 -1.80 -8.50 -4.77
N THR A 320 -0.75 -8.17 -4.01
CA THR A 320 0.03 -6.94 -4.23
C THR A 320 0.75 -6.96 -5.58
N ALA A 321 1.22 -8.13 -6.03
CA ALA A 321 1.76 -8.30 -7.38
C ALA A 321 0.72 -7.98 -8.46
N ILE A 322 -0.50 -8.52 -8.34
CA ILE A 322 -1.60 -8.26 -9.27
C ILE A 322 -1.93 -6.76 -9.31
N ASP A 323 -2.02 -6.11 -8.16
CA ASP A 323 -2.31 -4.67 -8.07
C ASP A 323 -1.25 -3.84 -8.81
N ASP A 324 0.04 -4.16 -8.65
CA ASP A 324 1.14 -3.49 -9.34
C ASP A 324 1.10 -3.72 -10.86
N PHE A 325 0.75 -4.94 -11.31
CA PHE A 325 0.64 -5.22 -12.75
C PHE A 325 -0.58 -4.54 -13.38
N ILE A 326 -1.72 -4.48 -12.69
CA ILE A 326 -2.90 -3.75 -13.16
C ILE A 326 -2.57 -2.25 -13.25
N LEU A 327 -1.92 -1.69 -12.22
CA LEU A 327 -1.49 -0.30 -12.23
C LEU A 327 -0.53 -0.01 -13.39
N ALA A 328 0.39 -0.94 -13.70
CA ALA A 328 1.28 -0.82 -14.83
C ALA A 328 0.52 -0.82 -16.16
N LEU A 329 -0.51 -1.67 -16.31
CA LEU A 329 -1.37 -1.71 -17.50
C LEU A 329 -2.15 -0.41 -17.70
N ASP A 330 -2.75 0.11 -16.63
CA ASP A 330 -3.54 1.35 -16.67
C ASP A 330 -2.69 2.56 -17.06
N ARG A 331 -1.41 2.56 -16.68
CA ARG A 331 -0.46 3.64 -16.98
C ARG A 331 0.29 3.46 -18.29
N SER A 332 0.32 2.26 -18.86
CA SER A 332 0.94 1.97 -20.16
C SER A 332 0.10 2.49 -21.34
N GLY A 333 0.03 3.81 -21.50
CA GLY A 333 -0.59 4.47 -22.67
C GLY A 333 0.45 4.90 -23.72
N GLY A 334 0.09 4.84 -25.01
CA GLY A 334 0.94 5.32 -26.12
C GLY A 334 1.65 4.22 -26.94
N GLU A 335 2.40 4.61 -27.97
CA GLU A 335 3.07 3.66 -28.87
C GLU A 335 4.28 2.96 -28.23
N GLU A 336 5.06 3.70 -27.43
CA GLU A 336 6.22 3.17 -26.68
C GLU A 336 5.77 2.25 -25.52
N GLY A 337 4.55 2.44 -25.02
CA GLY A 337 3.96 1.65 -23.95
C GLY A 337 3.54 0.23 -24.37
N ARG A 338 3.45 -0.08 -25.68
CA ARG A 338 2.95 -1.40 -26.13
C ARG A 338 3.83 -2.57 -25.67
N SER A 339 5.16 -2.39 -25.68
CA SER A 339 6.09 -3.43 -25.21
C SER A 339 5.93 -3.67 -23.72
N VAL A 340 5.84 -2.59 -22.94
CA VAL A 340 5.66 -2.62 -21.48
C VAL A 340 4.29 -3.20 -21.12
N GLN A 341 3.26 -2.87 -21.90
CA GLN A 341 1.91 -3.40 -21.75
C GLN A 341 1.88 -4.91 -21.99
N ALA A 342 2.51 -5.40 -23.06
CA ALA A 342 2.61 -6.83 -23.34
C ALA A 342 3.35 -7.58 -22.23
N GLU A 343 4.44 -7.00 -21.71
CA GLU A 343 5.16 -7.55 -20.56
C GLU A 343 4.30 -7.59 -19.29
N ALA A 344 3.57 -6.50 -18.99
CA ALA A 344 2.65 -6.43 -17.85
C ALA A 344 1.51 -7.45 -17.97
N GLN A 345 0.93 -7.61 -19.15
CA GLN A 345 -0.10 -8.62 -19.42
C GLN A 345 0.45 -10.03 -19.20
N ARG A 346 1.67 -10.29 -19.69
CA ARG A 346 2.33 -11.58 -19.51
C ARG A 346 2.61 -11.87 -18.04
N GLN A 347 3.17 -10.93 -17.29
CA GLN A 347 3.46 -11.12 -15.87
C GLN A 347 2.17 -11.26 -15.05
N LEU A 348 1.11 -10.51 -15.37
CA LEU A 348 -0.19 -10.67 -14.73
C LEU A 348 -0.78 -12.07 -14.95
N LEU A 349 -0.68 -12.59 -16.17
CA LEU A 349 -1.12 -13.96 -16.49
C LEU A 349 -0.36 -15.00 -15.67
N LEU A 350 0.97 -14.90 -15.64
CA LEU A 350 1.82 -15.80 -14.86
C LEU A 350 1.49 -15.72 -13.37
N THR A 351 1.20 -14.52 -12.85
CA THR A 351 0.80 -14.32 -11.45
C THR A 351 -0.52 -14.99 -11.14
N TYR A 352 -1.53 -14.86 -12.00
CA TYR A 352 -2.80 -15.58 -11.83
C TYR A 352 -2.62 -17.09 -11.82
N ASN A 353 -1.76 -17.61 -12.71
CA ASN A 353 -1.45 -19.03 -12.76
C ASN A 353 -0.73 -19.50 -11.50
N ASP A 354 0.34 -18.83 -11.09
CA ASP A 354 1.13 -19.19 -9.90
C ASP A 354 0.27 -19.13 -8.63
N PHE A 355 -0.63 -18.14 -8.55
CA PHE A 355 -1.60 -18.04 -7.48
C PHE A 355 -2.60 -19.20 -7.51
N ALA A 356 -3.10 -19.58 -8.70
CA ALA A 356 -3.98 -20.72 -8.85
C ALA A 356 -3.31 -22.04 -8.45
N VAL A 357 -2.05 -22.25 -8.86
CA VAL A 357 -1.24 -23.42 -8.44
C VAL A 357 -1.05 -23.42 -6.93
N HIS A 358 -0.77 -22.27 -6.32
CA HIS A 358 -0.65 -22.14 -4.86
C HIS A 358 -1.97 -22.49 -4.15
N CYS A 359 -3.12 -22.01 -4.65
CA CYS A 359 -4.44 -22.38 -4.16
C CYS A 359 -4.71 -23.88 -4.31
N PHE A 360 -4.38 -24.46 -5.47
CA PHE A 360 -4.50 -25.89 -5.74
C PHE A 360 -3.72 -26.73 -4.72
N THR A 361 -2.46 -26.37 -4.42
CA THR A 361 -1.65 -27.10 -3.43
C THR A 361 -2.22 -27.07 -2.01
N ARG A 362 -3.06 -26.07 -1.70
CA ARG A 362 -3.77 -25.94 -0.42
C ARG A 362 -5.16 -26.58 -0.42
N GLY A 363 -5.62 -27.07 -1.57
CA GLY A 363 -6.96 -27.66 -1.73
C GLY A 363 -8.08 -26.65 -2.03
N PHE A 364 -7.74 -25.38 -2.29
CA PHE A 364 -8.69 -24.32 -2.65
C PHE A 364 -8.94 -24.33 -4.16
N TYR A 365 -9.65 -25.37 -4.62
CA TYR A 365 -9.81 -25.63 -6.05
C TYR A 365 -10.78 -24.66 -6.73
N GLU A 366 -11.83 -24.21 -6.06
CA GLU A 366 -12.80 -23.26 -6.62
C GLU A 366 -12.15 -21.90 -6.87
N GLU A 367 -11.35 -21.42 -5.91
CA GLU A 367 -10.57 -20.19 -6.03
C GLU A 367 -9.53 -20.29 -7.14
N ALA A 368 -8.86 -21.43 -7.27
CA ALA A 368 -7.93 -21.69 -8.36
C ALA A 368 -8.63 -21.61 -9.73
N VAL A 369 -9.82 -22.20 -9.88
CA VAL A 369 -10.62 -22.09 -11.11
C VAL A 369 -11.00 -20.65 -11.42
N MET A 370 -11.39 -19.86 -10.41
CA MET A 370 -11.70 -18.44 -10.61
C MET A 370 -10.49 -17.64 -11.12
N LEU A 371 -9.30 -17.89 -10.57
CA LEU A 371 -8.06 -17.24 -11.00
C LEU A 371 -7.68 -17.65 -12.43
N LEU A 372 -7.79 -18.93 -12.77
CA LEU A 372 -7.53 -19.44 -14.11
C LEU A 372 -8.54 -18.91 -15.14
N ASN A 373 -9.80 -18.72 -14.76
CA ASN A 373 -10.79 -18.06 -15.60
C ASN A 373 -10.39 -16.62 -15.95
N LYS A 374 -9.77 -15.89 -15.02
CA LYS A 374 -9.22 -14.55 -15.30
C LYS A 374 -8.03 -14.64 -16.25
N ALA A 375 -7.10 -15.58 -16.03
CA ALA A 375 -5.95 -15.78 -16.91
C ALA A 375 -6.35 -16.17 -18.35
N ILE A 376 -7.31 -17.09 -18.52
CA ILE A 376 -7.79 -17.55 -19.83
C ILE A 376 -8.51 -16.43 -20.60
N ARG A 377 -9.21 -15.52 -19.90
CA ARG A 377 -9.84 -14.35 -20.54
C ARG A 377 -8.80 -13.41 -21.16
N MET A 378 -7.61 -13.34 -20.58
CA MET A 378 -6.50 -12.55 -21.09
C MET A 378 -5.83 -13.24 -22.28
N GLU A 379 -5.39 -14.49 -22.11
CA GLU A 379 -4.78 -15.27 -23.19
C GLU A 379 -5.43 -16.64 -23.35
N LYS A 380 -6.06 -16.83 -24.51
CA LYS A 380 -6.79 -18.06 -24.85
C LYS A 380 -5.93 -19.12 -25.53
N ARG A 381 -4.70 -18.77 -25.93
CA ARG A 381 -3.81 -19.68 -26.68
C ARG A 381 -2.83 -20.44 -25.78
N GLU A 382 -2.93 -20.27 -24.47
CA GLU A 382 -2.05 -20.90 -23.50
C GLU A 382 -2.64 -22.22 -22.99
N LYS A 383 -2.19 -23.36 -23.55
CA LYS A 383 -2.69 -24.70 -23.20
C LYS A 383 -2.55 -25.03 -21.71
N GLY A 384 -1.48 -24.54 -21.07
CA GLY A 384 -1.18 -24.82 -19.67
C GLY A 384 -2.27 -24.32 -18.72
N LEU A 385 -2.97 -23.23 -19.07
CA LEU A 385 -4.07 -22.70 -18.27
C LEU A 385 -5.28 -23.64 -18.27
N TYR A 386 -5.61 -24.22 -19.43
CA TYR A 386 -6.68 -25.21 -19.56
C TYR A 386 -6.32 -26.51 -18.83
N ILE A 387 -5.07 -26.97 -18.94
CA ILE A 387 -4.58 -28.13 -18.18
C ILE A 387 -4.74 -27.90 -16.67
N ASN A 388 -4.31 -26.75 -16.17
CA ASN A 388 -4.40 -26.42 -14.75
C ASN A 388 -5.85 -26.29 -14.26
N ARG A 389 -6.76 -25.78 -15.10
CA ARG A 389 -8.18 -25.66 -14.76
C ARG A 389 -8.86 -27.03 -14.76
N GLY A 390 -8.53 -27.86 -15.75
CA GLY A 390 -8.94 -29.27 -15.82
C GLY A 390 -8.47 -30.08 -14.61
N ASP A 391 -7.24 -29.84 -14.13
CA ASP A 391 -6.71 -30.46 -12.91
C ASP A 391 -7.51 -30.07 -11.67
N CYS A 392 -7.92 -28.80 -11.57
CA CYS A 392 -8.76 -28.32 -10.49
C CYS A 392 -10.14 -29.01 -10.52
N PHE A 393 -10.80 -29.06 -11.68
CA PHE A 393 -12.07 -29.76 -11.85
C PHE A 393 -11.96 -31.26 -11.55
N PHE A 394 -10.86 -31.89 -11.97
CA PHE A 394 -10.57 -33.29 -11.67
C PHE A 394 -10.51 -33.53 -10.15
N LYS A 395 -9.81 -32.68 -9.39
CA LYS A 395 -9.77 -32.80 -7.91
C LYS A 395 -11.12 -32.51 -7.25
N GLN A 396 -11.96 -31.67 -7.85
CA GLN A 396 -13.34 -31.44 -7.42
C GLN A 396 -14.32 -32.59 -7.79
N ARG A 397 -13.85 -33.61 -8.53
CA ARG A 397 -14.65 -34.71 -9.11
C ARG A 397 -15.64 -34.28 -10.19
N GLU A 398 -15.43 -33.11 -10.76
CA GLU A 398 -16.18 -32.57 -11.89
C GLU A 398 -15.56 -33.05 -13.21
N LEU A 399 -15.68 -34.36 -13.44
CA LEU A 399 -14.93 -35.06 -14.49
C LEU A 399 -15.30 -34.61 -15.91
N GLU A 400 -16.54 -34.18 -16.16
CA GLU A 400 -17.00 -33.70 -17.48
C GLU A 400 -16.37 -32.35 -17.84
N PHE A 401 -16.28 -31.43 -16.88
CA PHE A 401 -15.61 -30.14 -17.06
C PHE A 401 -14.09 -30.33 -17.25
N ALA A 402 -13.48 -31.27 -16.53
CA ALA A 402 -12.08 -31.63 -16.74
C ALA A 402 -11.81 -32.14 -18.17
N LEU A 403 -12.67 -33.02 -18.71
CA LEU A 403 -12.54 -33.49 -20.10
C LEU A 403 -12.65 -32.35 -21.11
N ALA A 404 -13.62 -31.44 -20.93
CA ALA A 404 -13.79 -30.30 -21.84
C ALA A 404 -12.54 -29.40 -21.86
N ASP A 405 -11.91 -29.18 -20.70
CA ASP A 405 -10.68 -28.39 -20.60
C ASP A 405 -9.48 -29.10 -21.22
N TYR A 406 -9.33 -30.41 -21.02
CA TYR A 406 -8.27 -31.17 -21.69
C TYR A 406 -8.47 -31.24 -23.20
N GLN A 407 -9.72 -31.29 -23.67
CA GLN A 407 -10.02 -31.17 -25.09
C GLN A 407 -9.59 -29.83 -25.65
N GLN A 408 -9.89 -28.74 -24.94
CA GLN A 408 -9.44 -27.42 -25.37
C GLN A 408 -7.91 -27.30 -25.40
N ALA A 409 -7.21 -27.93 -24.44
CA ALA A 409 -5.76 -27.99 -24.43
C ALA A 409 -5.20 -28.84 -25.60
N GLU A 410 -5.84 -29.95 -25.94
CA GLU A 410 -5.47 -30.81 -27.07
C GLU A 410 -5.65 -30.11 -28.41
N GLU A 411 -6.71 -29.32 -28.57
CA GLU A 411 -6.93 -28.49 -29.77
C GLU A 411 -5.80 -27.46 -29.97
N LEU A 412 -5.18 -26.99 -28.88
CA LEU A 412 -4.05 -26.07 -28.92
C LEU A 412 -2.71 -26.78 -29.20
N ASP A 413 -2.50 -27.98 -28.65
CA ASP A 413 -1.32 -28.80 -28.93
C ASP A 413 -1.66 -30.31 -28.99
N PRO A 414 -1.94 -30.84 -30.20
CA PRO A 414 -2.32 -32.24 -30.39
C PRO A 414 -1.19 -33.26 -30.13
N LEU A 415 0.06 -32.78 -30.10
CA LEU A 415 1.24 -33.63 -29.92
C LEU A 415 1.61 -33.82 -28.45
N ASP A 416 1.01 -33.03 -27.55
CA ASP A 416 1.30 -33.10 -26.13
C ASP A 416 0.75 -34.38 -25.50
N ARG A 417 1.68 -35.23 -25.05
CA ARG A 417 1.37 -36.50 -24.40
C ARG A 417 0.83 -36.33 -22.99
N SER A 418 1.18 -35.24 -22.28
CA SER A 418 0.68 -34.97 -20.93
C SER A 418 -0.85 -34.94 -20.89
N ILE A 419 -1.48 -34.39 -21.94
CA ILE A 419 -2.92 -34.27 -22.09
C ILE A 419 -3.56 -35.65 -22.26
N LYS A 420 -2.99 -36.52 -23.11
CA LYS A 420 -3.47 -37.91 -23.31
C LYS A 420 -3.43 -38.73 -22.02
N ILE A 421 -2.39 -38.54 -21.20
CA ILE A 421 -2.30 -39.21 -19.89
C ILE A 421 -3.44 -38.72 -18.99
N ARG A 422 -3.73 -37.41 -18.96
CA ARG A 422 -4.85 -36.86 -18.17
C ARG A 422 -6.20 -37.40 -18.62
N TYR A 423 -6.44 -37.54 -19.92
CA TYR A 423 -7.64 -38.23 -20.45
C TYR A 423 -7.75 -39.66 -19.90
N ALA A 424 -6.67 -40.44 -19.95
CA ALA A 424 -6.68 -41.80 -19.45
C ALA A 424 -7.07 -41.88 -17.97
N VAL A 425 -6.55 -40.96 -17.16
CA VAL A 425 -6.90 -40.84 -15.74
C VAL A 425 -8.36 -40.48 -15.54
N VAL A 426 -8.88 -39.49 -16.26
CA VAL A 426 -10.29 -39.08 -16.13
C VAL A 426 -11.23 -40.20 -16.53
N TYR A 427 -11.00 -40.84 -17.68
CA TYR A 427 -11.83 -41.97 -18.12
C TYR A 427 -11.75 -43.15 -17.17
N SER A 428 -10.57 -43.46 -16.61
CA SER A 428 -10.46 -44.52 -15.59
C SER A 428 -11.25 -44.20 -14.32
N THR A 429 -11.25 -42.93 -13.90
CA THR A 429 -11.98 -42.46 -12.72
C THR A 429 -13.50 -42.47 -12.96
N MET A 430 -13.94 -42.05 -14.15
CA MET A 430 -15.34 -42.17 -14.59
C MET A 430 -15.78 -43.64 -14.62
N GLY A 431 -14.97 -44.51 -15.23
CA GLY A 431 -15.26 -45.94 -15.31
C GLY A 431 -15.35 -46.59 -13.93
N GLN A 432 -14.50 -46.19 -12.98
CA GLN A 432 -14.59 -46.67 -11.60
C GLN A 432 -15.88 -46.21 -10.92
N ARG A 433 -16.25 -44.93 -11.07
CA ARG A 433 -17.51 -44.38 -10.55
C ARG A 433 -18.73 -45.13 -11.12
N ASP A 434 -18.73 -45.39 -12.42
CA ASP A 434 -19.82 -46.10 -13.10
C ASP A 434 -19.87 -47.58 -12.67
N TYR A 435 -18.72 -48.22 -12.47
CA TYR A 435 -18.64 -49.58 -11.93
C TYR A 435 -19.19 -49.65 -10.49
N GLU A 436 -18.81 -48.71 -9.63
CA GLU A 436 -19.25 -48.64 -8.24
C GLU A 436 -20.75 -48.35 -8.10
N SER A 437 -21.37 -47.69 -9.09
CA SER A 437 -22.82 -47.46 -9.12
C SER A 437 -23.65 -48.74 -9.21
N GLY A 438 -23.04 -49.86 -9.65
CA GLY A 438 -23.64 -51.19 -9.63
C GLY A 438 -24.64 -51.50 -10.75
N SER A 439 -24.99 -50.52 -11.60
CA SER A 439 -25.91 -50.70 -12.75
C SER A 439 -25.29 -50.34 -14.10
N LYS A 440 -24.26 -49.48 -14.13
CA LYS A 440 -23.66 -48.92 -15.36
C LYS A 440 -22.37 -49.64 -15.79
N TYR A 441 -22.42 -50.96 -15.88
CA TYR A 441 -21.21 -51.74 -16.20
C TYR A 441 -20.78 -51.61 -17.67
N ILE A 442 -21.71 -51.30 -18.59
CA ILE A 442 -21.41 -51.12 -20.02
C ILE A 442 -20.65 -49.81 -20.20
N GLU A 443 -21.13 -48.72 -19.61
CA GLU A 443 -20.48 -47.41 -19.63
C GLU A 443 -19.11 -47.47 -18.93
N ALA A 444 -19.00 -48.22 -17.83
CA ALA A 444 -17.72 -48.48 -17.18
C ALA A 444 -16.72 -49.17 -18.13
N LEU A 445 -17.16 -50.18 -18.88
CA LEU A 445 -16.33 -50.90 -19.85
C LEU A 445 -15.85 -49.98 -20.99
N GLU A 446 -16.73 -49.13 -21.51
CA GLU A 446 -16.40 -48.14 -22.54
C GLU A 446 -15.36 -47.14 -22.02
N ASN A 447 -15.57 -46.61 -20.81
CA ASN A 447 -14.66 -45.68 -20.16
C ASN A 447 -13.28 -46.29 -19.91
N PHE A 448 -13.19 -47.54 -19.41
CA PHE A 448 -11.89 -48.21 -19.28
C PHE A 448 -11.23 -48.50 -20.64
N SER A 449 -12.02 -48.78 -21.68
CA SER A 449 -11.48 -48.99 -23.03
C SER A 449 -10.89 -47.71 -23.62
N ARG A 450 -11.55 -46.56 -23.40
CA ARG A 450 -10.97 -45.24 -23.74
C ARG A 450 -9.71 -44.96 -22.93
N ALA A 451 -9.69 -45.25 -21.62
CA ALA A 451 -8.51 -45.06 -20.80
C ALA A 451 -7.29 -45.85 -21.33
N ILE A 452 -7.50 -47.09 -21.76
CA ILE A 452 -6.48 -47.94 -22.37
C ILE A 452 -6.03 -47.40 -23.74
N GLN A 453 -6.94 -46.85 -24.54
CA GLN A 453 -6.61 -46.25 -25.82
C GLN A 453 -5.65 -45.06 -25.66
N TYR A 454 -5.84 -44.23 -24.64
CA TYR A 454 -4.97 -43.09 -24.38
C TYR A 454 -3.66 -43.45 -23.68
N ASN A 455 -3.70 -44.41 -22.75
CA ASN A 455 -2.51 -44.90 -22.04
C ASN A 455 -2.59 -46.41 -21.75
N PRO A 456 -2.08 -47.26 -22.66
CA PRO A 456 -2.11 -48.71 -22.49
C PRO A 456 -1.09 -49.24 -21.48
N GLY A 457 -0.21 -48.40 -20.91
CA GLY A 457 0.86 -48.84 -20.00
C GLY A 457 0.44 -49.07 -18.55
N VAL A 458 -0.85 -48.93 -18.21
CA VAL A 458 -1.33 -48.94 -16.82
C VAL A 458 -2.13 -50.21 -16.53
N SER A 459 -1.60 -51.07 -15.66
CA SER A 459 -2.20 -52.39 -15.30
C SER A 459 -3.62 -52.28 -14.71
N GLN A 460 -3.87 -51.21 -13.95
CA GLN A 460 -5.16 -50.95 -13.30
C GLN A 460 -6.32 -50.82 -14.29
N TYR A 461 -6.10 -50.21 -15.47
CA TYR A 461 -7.20 -50.01 -16.43
C TYR A 461 -7.73 -51.35 -16.95
N TYR A 462 -6.83 -52.31 -17.22
CA TYR A 462 -7.21 -53.66 -17.61
C TYR A 462 -7.87 -54.43 -16.47
N GLU A 463 -7.37 -54.28 -15.24
CA GLU A 463 -7.95 -54.92 -14.06
C GLU A 463 -9.42 -54.52 -13.85
N TYR A 464 -9.70 -53.21 -13.87
CA TYR A 464 -11.07 -52.73 -13.70
C TYR A 464 -11.96 -53.07 -14.89
N ARG A 465 -11.43 -53.07 -16.12
CA ARG A 465 -12.19 -53.55 -17.29
C ARG A 465 -12.54 -55.03 -17.18
N ALA A 466 -11.63 -55.88 -16.70
CA ALA A 466 -11.90 -57.29 -16.43
C ALA A 466 -13.00 -57.47 -15.38
N LYS A 467 -12.98 -56.67 -14.30
CA LYS A 467 -14.04 -56.64 -13.28
C LYS A 467 -15.39 -56.27 -13.86
N ALA A 468 -15.45 -55.25 -14.73
CA ALA A 468 -16.67 -54.84 -15.42
C ALA A 468 -17.19 -55.94 -16.35
N ARG A 469 -16.32 -56.53 -17.19
CA ARG A 469 -16.65 -57.65 -18.08
C ARG A 469 -17.18 -58.87 -17.33
N GLN A 470 -16.61 -59.18 -16.16
CA GLN A 470 -17.10 -60.27 -15.32
C GLN A 470 -18.54 -60.04 -14.85
N LYS A 471 -18.90 -58.80 -14.51
CA LYS A 471 -20.28 -58.44 -14.13
C LYS A 471 -21.24 -58.53 -15.31
N LEU A 472 -20.75 -58.31 -16.53
CA LEU A 472 -21.49 -58.47 -17.78
C LEU A 472 -21.46 -59.91 -18.34
N HIS A 473 -20.84 -60.86 -17.63
CA HIS A 473 -20.68 -62.26 -18.06
C HIS A 473 -19.83 -62.46 -19.34
N GLU A 474 -18.98 -61.51 -19.70
CA GLU A 474 -18.02 -61.62 -20.81
C GLU A 474 -16.70 -62.28 -20.36
N GLU A 475 -16.73 -63.59 -20.11
CA GLU A 475 -15.58 -64.30 -19.53
C GLU A 475 -14.33 -64.29 -20.44
N HIS A 476 -14.51 -64.37 -21.77
CA HIS A 476 -13.37 -64.41 -22.69
C HIS A 476 -12.59 -63.08 -22.70
N GLY A 477 -13.29 -61.95 -22.73
CA GLY A 477 -12.66 -60.63 -22.65
C GLY A 477 -12.02 -60.37 -21.28
N ALA A 478 -12.65 -60.82 -20.20
CA ALA A 478 -12.10 -60.69 -18.85
C ALA A 478 -10.79 -61.48 -18.70
N ARG A 479 -10.70 -62.67 -19.29
CA ARG A 479 -9.47 -63.48 -19.34
C ARG A 479 -8.32 -62.75 -20.03
N GLN A 480 -8.57 -62.14 -21.19
CA GLN A 480 -7.56 -61.38 -21.93
C GLN A 480 -7.07 -60.16 -21.13
N ASP A 481 -7.97 -59.42 -20.49
CA ASP A 481 -7.62 -58.24 -19.71
C ASP A 481 -6.78 -58.58 -18.47
N ILE A 482 -7.06 -59.71 -17.80
CA ILE A 482 -6.23 -60.17 -16.68
C ILE A 482 -4.82 -60.55 -17.13
N ILE A 483 -4.66 -61.19 -18.30
CA ILE A 483 -3.35 -61.46 -18.88
C ILE A 483 -2.60 -60.13 -19.12
N MET A 484 -3.25 -59.15 -19.74
CA MET A 484 -2.66 -57.82 -20.00
C MET A 484 -2.27 -57.10 -18.70
N SER A 485 -3.11 -57.18 -17.67
CA SER A 485 -2.83 -56.60 -16.35
C SER A 485 -1.60 -57.23 -15.70
N LEU A 486 -1.45 -58.55 -15.76
CA LEU A 486 -0.31 -59.30 -15.19
C LEU A 486 0.98 -59.14 -16.00
N LEU A 487 0.90 -58.89 -17.31
CA LEU A 487 2.06 -58.54 -18.13
C LEU A 487 2.66 -57.19 -17.71
N LEU A 488 1.79 -56.22 -17.40
CA LEU A 488 2.17 -54.88 -16.96
C LEU A 488 2.62 -54.84 -15.49
N ASP A 489 1.93 -55.56 -14.62
CA ASP A 489 2.28 -55.71 -13.21
C ASP A 489 2.09 -57.15 -12.72
N PRO A 490 3.16 -57.97 -12.76
CA PRO A 490 3.12 -59.35 -12.27
C PRO A 490 2.87 -59.48 -10.76
N SER A 491 3.04 -58.40 -10.00
CA SER A 491 2.88 -58.35 -8.55
C SER A 491 1.51 -57.81 -8.09
N ASN A 492 0.56 -57.67 -9.01
CA ASN A 492 -0.74 -57.11 -8.69
C ASN A 492 -1.62 -58.10 -7.89
N ASP A 493 -1.61 -57.97 -6.56
CA ASP A 493 -2.42 -58.79 -5.63
C ASP A 493 -3.93 -58.69 -5.90
N GLN A 494 -4.41 -57.56 -6.46
CA GLN A 494 -5.84 -57.34 -6.73
C GLN A 494 -6.35 -58.16 -7.93
N ALA A 495 -5.45 -58.64 -8.79
CA ALA A 495 -5.78 -59.52 -9.91
C ALA A 495 -5.94 -60.99 -9.47
N VAL A 496 -5.39 -61.39 -8.32
CA VAL A 496 -5.36 -62.79 -7.83
C VAL A 496 -6.77 -63.40 -7.62
N PRO A 497 -7.75 -62.69 -7.01
CA PRO A 497 -9.11 -63.23 -6.88
C PRO A 497 -9.78 -63.49 -8.23
N LEU A 498 -9.56 -62.62 -9.21
CA LEU A 498 -10.10 -62.76 -10.56
C LEU A 498 -9.40 -63.90 -11.31
N LEU A 499 -8.09 -64.00 -11.17
CA LEU A 499 -7.28 -65.08 -11.75
C LEU A 499 -7.72 -66.45 -11.25
N SER A 500 -7.89 -66.62 -9.93
CA SER A 500 -8.34 -67.90 -9.33
C SER A 500 -9.70 -68.36 -9.87
N ARG A 501 -10.57 -67.41 -10.21
CA ARG A 501 -11.90 -67.70 -10.78
C ARG A 501 -11.88 -67.94 -12.28
N LEU A 502 -11.09 -67.18 -13.04
CA LEU A 502 -11.04 -67.27 -14.50
C LEU A 502 -10.12 -68.37 -15.03
N TYR A 503 -9.08 -68.72 -14.25
CA TYR A 503 -8.06 -69.73 -14.53
C TYR A 503 -7.81 -70.63 -13.31
N PRO A 504 -8.75 -71.51 -12.95
CA PRO A 504 -8.60 -72.39 -11.80
C PRO A 504 -7.38 -73.32 -11.97
N GLY A 505 -6.51 -73.36 -10.98
CA GLY A 505 -5.35 -74.27 -10.92
C GLY A 505 -4.13 -73.86 -11.76
N CYS A 506 -4.14 -72.69 -12.41
CA CYS A 506 -3.00 -72.18 -13.18
C CYS A 506 -2.19 -71.17 -12.36
N THR A 507 -0.86 -71.21 -12.46
CA THR A 507 0.00 -70.17 -11.87
C THR A 507 0.16 -68.97 -12.81
N VAL A 508 0.58 -67.82 -12.28
CA VAL A 508 0.85 -66.61 -13.10
C VAL A 508 1.88 -66.91 -14.19
N THR A 509 2.91 -67.70 -13.88
CA THR A 509 3.93 -68.10 -14.86
C THR A 509 3.33 -68.95 -15.97
N ASP A 510 2.47 -69.92 -15.66
CA ASP A 510 1.84 -70.79 -16.67
C ASP A 510 0.98 -69.98 -17.65
N ILE A 511 0.26 -68.98 -17.12
CA ILE A 511 -0.62 -68.10 -17.91
C ILE A 511 0.20 -67.18 -18.81
N LEU A 512 1.28 -66.58 -18.30
CA LEU A 512 2.14 -65.68 -19.08
C LEU A 512 2.96 -66.43 -20.14
N SER A 513 3.33 -67.70 -19.90
CA SER A 513 3.99 -68.55 -20.89
C SER A 513 3.05 -69.23 -21.88
N SER A 514 1.73 -69.06 -21.71
CA SER A 514 0.75 -69.61 -22.66
C SER A 514 0.78 -68.85 -23.99
N GLU A 515 0.29 -69.47 -25.06
CA GLU A 515 0.12 -68.82 -26.37
C GLU A 515 -0.71 -67.53 -26.26
N ALA A 516 -1.72 -67.51 -25.39
CA ALA A 516 -2.52 -66.32 -25.11
C ALA A 516 -1.70 -65.21 -24.43
N GLY A 517 -0.76 -65.57 -23.55
CA GLY A 517 0.19 -64.67 -22.89
C GLY A 517 1.17 -64.02 -23.87
N GLU A 518 1.77 -64.82 -24.75
CA GLU A 518 2.68 -64.33 -25.78
C GLU A 518 1.98 -63.41 -26.78
N MET A 519 0.77 -63.78 -27.23
CA MET A 519 -0.05 -62.95 -28.11
C MET A 519 -0.49 -61.63 -27.45
N ALA A 520 -0.83 -61.66 -26.17
CA ALA A 520 -1.16 -60.47 -25.39
C ALA A 520 0.06 -59.53 -25.26
N LYS A 521 1.26 -60.09 -25.04
CA LYS A 521 2.51 -59.33 -24.98
C LYS A 521 2.80 -58.62 -26.30
N MET A 522 2.68 -59.32 -27.45
CA MET A 522 2.86 -58.69 -28.76
C MET A 522 1.86 -57.55 -28.99
N LYS A 523 0.58 -57.74 -28.63
CA LYS A 523 -0.44 -56.68 -28.73
C LYS A 523 -0.13 -55.48 -27.84
N LEU A 524 0.38 -55.72 -26.64
CA LEU A 524 0.78 -54.66 -25.71
C LEU A 524 1.96 -53.86 -26.27
N ASP A 525 2.99 -54.54 -26.77
CA ASP A 525 4.18 -53.90 -27.34
C ASP A 525 3.81 -52.99 -28.53
N VAL A 526 2.95 -53.47 -29.44
CA VAL A 526 2.43 -52.67 -30.56
C VAL A 526 1.64 -51.45 -30.07
N SER A 527 0.82 -51.62 -29.03
CA SER A 527 0.01 -50.53 -28.46
C SER A 527 0.86 -49.48 -27.75
N LEU A 528 1.91 -49.90 -27.04
CA LEU A 528 2.88 -49.01 -26.41
C LEU A 528 3.70 -48.23 -27.44
N GLN A 529 4.11 -48.90 -28.54
CA GLN A 529 4.81 -48.24 -29.65
C GLN A 529 3.90 -47.22 -30.35
N ALA A 530 2.64 -47.55 -30.62
CA ALA A 530 1.68 -46.64 -31.25
C ALA A 530 1.39 -45.38 -30.41
N CYS A 531 1.43 -45.49 -29.08
CA CYS A 531 1.30 -44.36 -28.16
C CYS A 531 2.63 -43.65 -27.85
N GLY A 532 3.75 -44.06 -28.47
CA GLY A 532 5.08 -43.48 -28.24
C GLY A 532 5.65 -43.72 -26.84
N LEU A 533 5.13 -44.71 -26.10
CA LEU A 533 5.49 -45.06 -24.72
C LEU A 533 6.74 -45.98 -24.63
N TYR A 534 7.39 -46.31 -25.75
CA TYR A 534 8.52 -47.24 -25.82
C TYR A 534 9.83 -46.47 -26.10
N GLU A 535 10.75 -46.44 -25.12
CA GLU A 535 12.16 -46.17 -25.36
C GLU A 535 12.88 -47.50 -25.57
N ASP A 536 13.52 -47.66 -26.73
CA ASP A 536 14.15 -48.90 -27.16
C ASP A 536 15.38 -49.23 -26.29
N PRO A 537 15.43 -50.36 -25.54
CA PRO A 537 16.60 -50.75 -24.75
C PRO A 537 17.85 -51.04 -25.59
N SER A 538 17.68 -51.15 -26.91
CA SER A 538 18.74 -51.45 -27.87
C SER A 538 19.56 -50.22 -28.29
N SER A 539 19.12 -49.01 -27.94
CA SER A 539 19.86 -47.75 -28.21
C SER A 539 21.13 -47.58 -27.35
N PHE A 540 21.35 -48.44 -26.35
CA PHE A 540 22.56 -48.49 -25.51
C PHE A 540 23.66 -49.45 -25.99
N LYS A 541 23.66 -49.85 -27.27
CA LYS A 541 24.79 -50.57 -27.86
C LYS A 541 25.63 -49.67 -28.76
N ARG A 542 26.48 -48.83 -28.15
CA ARG A 542 27.79 -48.46 -28.70
C ARG A 542 28.72 -48.01 -27.57
N ASP A 543 29.94 -48.58 -27.62
CA ASP A 543 31.17 -48.29 -26.86
C ASP A 543 31.32 -48.85 -25.44
N SER A 544 31.55 -50.17 -25.37
CA SER A 544 32.08 -50.91 -24.22
C SER A 544 33.60 -50.74 -24.02
N HIS A 545 34.15 -49.54 -24.21
CA HIS A 545 35.53 -49.22 -23.82
C HIS A 545 35.64 -47.82 -23.25
N LYS A 546 35.07 -47.62 -22.06
CA LYS A 546 35.52 -46.63 -21.07
C LYS A 546 35.09 -47.12 -19.68
N PRO A 547 35.96 -47.04 -18.65
CA PRO A 547 35.57 -47.43 -17.30
C PRO A 547 34.46 -46.50 -16.79
N PRO A 548 33.63 -46.94 -15.83
CA PRO A 548 32.54 -46.13 -15.32
C PRO A 548 33.10 -44.80 -14.77
N PRO A 549 32.53 -43.64 -15.14
CA PRO A 549 32.92 -42.41 -14.49
C PRO A 549 32.55 -42.54 -13.02
N LYS A 550 33.51 -42.22 -12.15
CA LYS A 550 33.29 -42.07 -10.73
C LYS A 550 32.15 -41.08 -10.52
N HIS A 551 31.36 -41.29 -9.46
CA HIS A 551 30.42 -40.31 -8.95
C HIS A 551 31.12 -38.97 -8.67
N GLU A 552 31.23 -38.14 -9.70
CA GLU A 552 31.36 -36.71 -9.54
C GLU A 552 29.94 -36.18 -9.44
N LYS A 553 29.69 -35.47 -8.34
CA LYS A 553 28.54 -34.58 -8.20
C LYS A 553 28.54 -33.69 -9.43
N SER A 554 27.67 -33.99 -10.40
CA SER A 554 27.40 -33.07 -11.49
C SER A 554 26.80 -31.83 -10.86
N SER A 555 27.65 -30.82 -10.73
CA SER A 555 27.24 -29.42 -10.68
C SER A 555 26.17 -29.22 -11.74
N GLU A 556 24.95 -28.93 -11.27
CA GLU A 556 23.96 -28.23 -12.06
C GLU A 556 24.62 -26.92 -12.53
N GLU A 557 25.13 -26.91 -13.75
CA GLU A 557 25.27 -25.65 -14.46
C GLU A 557 23.84 -25.15 -14.75
N PRO A 558 23.53 -23.89 -14.43
CA PRO A 558 22.17 -23.37 -14.52
C PRO A 558 21.82 -23.22 -15.99
N ALA A 559 21.04 -24.15 -16.54
CA ALA A 559 20.30 -23.90 -17.77
C ALA A 559 19.28 -22.77 -17.47
N ASP A 560 19.58 -21.57 -17.96
CA ASP A 560 18.71 -20.40 -18.10
C ASP A 560 17.57 -20.27 -17.07
N ALA A 561 17.89 -19.79 -15.87
CA ALA A 561 16.89 -19.44 -14.84
C ALA A 561 15.82 -18.44 -15.37
N ALA A 562 16.18 -17.60 -16.34
CA ALA A 562 15.26 -16.66 -17.00
C ALA A 562 14.16 -17.34 -17.83
N ASP A 563 14.45 -18.50 -18.43
CA ASP A 563 13.51 -19.24 -19.28
C ASP A 563 12.50 -20.04 -18.45
N THR A 564 12.82 -20.34 -17.19
CA THR A 564 11.88 -21.00 -16.26
C THR A 564 10.86 -20.03 -15.66
N GLU A 565 11.21 -18.77 -15.41
CA GLU A 565 10.32 -17.79 -14.76
C GLU A 565 9.15 -17.33 -15.65
N ASN A 566 9.22 -17.60 -16.96
CA ASN A 566 8.22 -17.21 -17.97
C ASN A 566 7.31 -18.37 -18.42
N ARG A 567 7.51 -19.57 -17.89
CA ARG A 567 6.68 -20.75 -18.20
C ARG A 567 5.51 -20.86 -17.24
N ILE A 568 4.40 -21.36 -17.75
CA ILE A 568 3.21 -21.65 -16.92
C ILE A 568 3.54 -22.85 -16.04
N ALA A 569 3.56 -22.64 -14.72
CA ALA A 569 3.74 -23.70 -13.75
C ALA A 569 2.52 -24.64 -13.75
N PRO A 570 2.69 -25.98 -13.79
CA PRO A 570 1.57 -26.92 -13.76
C PRO A 570 1.05 -27.14 -12.32
N CYS A 571 -0.26 -27.36 -12.17
CA CYS A 571 -0.90 -27.77 -10.90
C CYS A 571 -0.47 -29.18 -10.48
N ILE A 572 -0.46 -30.11 -11.43
CA ILE A 572 0.04 -31.48 -11.27
C ILE A 572 1.17 -31.68 -12.27
N GLY A 573 2.39 -31.88 -11.80
CA GLY A 573 3.53 -32.19 -12.67
C GLY A 573 3.37 -33.55 -13.35
N ASP A 574 3.98 -33.72 -14.53
CA ASP A 574 3.84 -34.95 -15.31
C ASP A 574 4.34 -36.18 -14.54
N THR A 575 5.46 -36.04 -13.81
CA THR A 575 6.02 -37.09 -12.93
C THR A 575 5.09 -37.41 -11.77
N ASP A 576 4.47 -36.40 -11.17
CA ASP A 576 3.51 -36.58 -10.08
C ASP A 576 2.21 -37.23 -10.55
N LEU A 577 1.74 -36.89 -11.75
CA LEU A 577 0.60 -37.55 -12.38
C LEU A 577 0.91 -39.03 -12.64
N TYR A 578 2.07 -39.32 -13.24
CA TYR A 578 2.55 -40.70 -13.41
C TYR A 578 2.69 -41.45 -12.08
N HIS A 579 3.23 -40.80 -11.04
CA HIS A 579 3.31 -41.40 -9.71
C HIS A 579 1.95 -41.54 -9.04
N GLU A 580 1.00 -40.63 -9.25
CA GLU A 580 -0.36 -40.71 -8.71
C GLU A 580 -1.13 -41.87 -9.35
N ILE A 581 -0.94 -42.11 -10.64
CA ILE A 581 -1.44 -43.29 -11.36
C ILE A 581 -0.79 -44.58 -10.82
N MET A 582 0.52 -44.56 -10.55
CA MET A 582 1.27 -45.73 -10.07
C MET A 582 1.24 -45.91 -8.54
N ARG A 583 0.58 -45.01 -7.78
CA ARG A 583 0.62 -44.94 -6.30
C ARG A 583 -0.05 -46.13 -5.60
N SER A 584 -0.75 -46.99 -6.33
CA SER A 584 -1.14 -48.33 -5.86
C SER A 584 0.07 -49.15 -5.38
N LYS A 585 1.26 -48.92 -5.93
CA LYS A 585 2.49 -49.66 -5.63
C LYS A 585 3.18 -49.24 -4.32
N ILE A 586 3.24 -47.95 -3.98
CA ILE A 586 4.12 -47.47 -2.88
C ILE A 586 3.43 -47.55 -1.52
N LYS A 587 2.12 -47.29 -1.42
CA LYS A 587 1.39 -47.41 -0.14
C LYS A 587 1.30 -48.85 0.32
N ILE A 588 1.02 -49.79 -0.59
CA ILE A 588 0.94 -51.21 -0.28
C ILE A 588 2.33 -51.78 -0.01
N ASN A 589 3.35 -51.49 -0.83
CA ASN A 589 4.71 -51.97 -0.53
C ASN A 589 5.28 -51.40 0.75
N ARG A 590 4.99 -50.14 1.12
CA ARG A 590 5.37 -49.59 2.44
C ARG A 590 4.58 -50.22 3.57
N ALA A 591 3.27 -50.40 3.43
CA ALA A 591 2.44 -51.06 4.44
C ALA A 591 2.84 -52.54 4.63
N VAL A 592 3.16 -53.24 3.55
CA VAL A 592 3.65 -54.62 3.55
C VAL A 592 5.07 -54.70 4.11
N LYS A 593 5.98 -53.76 3.77
CA LYS A 593 7.31 -53.70 4.42
C LYS A 593 7.21 -53.42 5.91
N CYS A 594 6.38 -52.47 6.33
CA CYS A 594 6.14 -52.19 7.74
C CYS A 594 5.53 -53.42 8.44
N ALA A 595 4.51 -54.06 7.84
CA ALA A 595 3.89 -55.26 8.38
C ALA A 595 4.85 -56.48 8.41
N LEU A 596 5.79 -56.59 7.47
CA LEU A 596 6.83 -57.62 7.45
C LEU A 596 7.96 -57.33 8.46
N GLN A 597 8.28 -56.06 8.71
CA GLN A 597 9.26 -55.64 9.73
C GLN A 597 8.67 -55.74 11.15
N GLU A 598 7.36 -55.58 11.30
CA GLU A 598 6.64 -55.74 12.57
C GLU A 598 6.27 -57.20 12.89
N ARG A 599 6.58 -58.17 12.00
CA ARG A 599 6.45 -59.59 12.35
C ARG A 599 7.50 -59.95 13.40
N CYS A 600 7.05 -60.18 14.63
CA CYS A 600 7.82 -60.94 15.60
C CYS A 600 8.19 -62.29 14.99
N SER A 601 9.48 -62.65 15.00
CA SER A 601 9.94 -63.95 14.52
C SER A 601 9.18 -65.04 15.29
N LEU A 602 8.41 -65.87 14.57
CA LEU A 602 7.86 -67.11 15.12
C LEU A 602 9.03 -68.06 15.39
N ARG A 603 9.69 -67.90 16.53
CA ARG A 603 10.51 -68.95 17.14
C ARG A 603 9.55 -69.82 17.94
N SER A 604 9.40 -71.07 17.53
CA SER A 604 8.82 -72.09 18.40
C SER A 604 9.90 -72.56 19.38
N ASP A 605 9.72 -72.30 20.67
CA ASP A 605 10.49 -72.93 21.74
C ASP A 605 9.90 -74.31 22.07
N GLY A 606 9.90 -75.19 21.06
CA GLY A 606 9.57 -76.61 21.21
C GLY A 606 10.85 -77.46 21.09
N PRO A 607 10.98 -78.56 21.84
CA PRO A 607 12.18 -79.40 21.77
C PRO A 607 12.36 -79.96 20.35
N ARG A 608 13.53 -79.68 19.76
CA ARG A 608 13.94 -80.23 18.46
C ARG A 608 14.05 -81.75 18.56
N VAL A 609 13.21 -82.46 17.84
CA VAL A 609 13.32 -83.92 17.69
C VAL A 609 14.58 -84.22 16.88
N SER A 610 15.57 -84.85 17.51
CA SER A 610 16.79 -85.32 16.88
C SER A 610 16.49 -86.51 15.95
N ALA A 611 17.04 -86.48 14.75
CA ALA A 611 17.01 -87.59 13.80
C ALA A 611 17.70 -88.82 14.42
N LEU A 612 16.92 -89.87 14.71
CA LEU A 612 17.46 -91.17 15.10
C LEU A 612 17.91 -91.96 13.87
N ALA A 613 19.12 -92.49 13.99
CA ALA A 613 19.82 -93.28 13.00
C ALA A 613 19.06 -94.55 12.60
N ARG A 614 19.22 -94.96 11.33
CA ARG A 614 18.78 -96.26 10.82
C ARG A 614 19.59 -97.40 11.47
N PRO A 615 18.95 -98.48 11.93
CA PRO A 615 19.54 -99.81 11.95
C PRO A 615 18.93 -100.69 10.84
N ALA A 616 19.74 -101.64 10.39
CA ALA A 616 19.46 -102.59 9.32
C ALA A 616 18.70 -103.84 9.81
N SER A 617 18.09 -104.51 8.82
CA SER A 617 17.69 -105.93 8.74
C SER A 617 16.71 -106.51 9.78
N ALA A 618 15.50 -106.88 9.34
CA ALA A 618 15.01 -108.26 9.24
C ALA A 618 13.47 -108.33 9.20
N GLU A 619 12.96 -108.88 8.09
CA GLU A 619 11.70 -109.58 7.76
C GLU A 619 10.31 -109.33 8.44
N PRO A 620 9.20 -109.53 7.67
CA PRO A 620 7.81 -109.22 8.03
C PRO A 620 7.15 -110.45 8.72
N PRO A 621 5.83 -110.56 9.07
CA PRO A 621 4.65 -109.87 8.50
C PRO A 621 3.46 -109.66 9.49
N GLN A 622 2.28 -109.40 8.91
CA GLN A 622 0.92 -109.75 9.36
C GLN A 622 0.04 -108.68 10.04
N ASP A 623 -0.98 -108.34 9.24
CA ASP A 623 -2.40 -108.34 9.58
C ASP A 623 -3.11 -107.10 10.15
N ALA A 624 -4.30 -106.95 9.56
CA ALA A 624 -5.54 -106.39 10.09
C ALA A 624 -5.72 -104.87 10.03
N ASP A 625 -6.21 -104.40 8.88
CA ASP A 625 -7.65 -104.15 8.71
C ASP A 625 -8.37 -103.64 9.99
N ARG A 626 -8.59 -102.31 10.10
CA ARG A 626 -9.92 -101.65 10.15
C ARG A 626 -9.95 -100.30 10.91
N PRO A 627 -10.97 -99.46 10.61
CA PRO A 627 -10.95 -98.00 10.75
C PRO A 627 -11.80 -97.52 11.95
N TYR A 628 -12.22 -96.23 11.93
CA TYR A 628 -13.20 -95.53 12.81
C TYR A 628 -12.59 -94.66 13.91
N ARG A 629 -13.17 -93.53 14.32
CA ARG A 629 -14.14 -92.56 13.78
C ARG A 629 -14.08 -91.36 14.75
N TRP A 630 -14.51 -90.20 14.28
CA TRP A 630 -14.69 -88.98 15.07
C TRP A 630 -15.54 -89.16 16.33
N LYS A 631 -15.18 -88.46 17.41
CA LYS A 631 -16.14 -87.91 18.37
C LYS A 631 -15.73 -86.49 18.79
N LYS A 632 -16.62 -85.55 18.50
CA LYS A 632 -16.68 -84.20 19.10
C LYS A 632 -16.98 -84.32 20.59
N PHE A 633 -16.42 -83.42 21.40
CA PHE A 633 -17.05 -82.97 22.64
C PHE A 633 -16.75 -81.48 22.85
N ASN A 634 -17.83 -80.69 22.82
CA ASN A 634 -17.88 -79.31 23.28
C ASN A 634 -18.12 -79.30 24.80
N THR A 635 -17.93 -78.11 25.38
CA THR A 635 -18.32 -77.62 26.72
C THR A 635 -17.29 -77.86 27.83
N ALA A 636 -17.03 -76.94 28.77
CA ALA A 636 -17.31 -75.51 28.93
C ALA A 636 -16.63 -75.12 30.27
N ILE A 637 -16.16 -73.87 30.38
CA ILE A 637 -16.00 -73.08 31.62
C ILE A 637 -14.93 -73.53 32.63
N GLY A 638 -14.10 -72.56 33.06
CA GLY A 638 -13.37 -72.68 34.32
C GLY A 638 -12.10 -71.83 34.44
N LEU A 639 -12.22 -70.51 34.27
CA LEU A 639 -11.26 -69.55 34.85
C LEU A 639 -11.35 -69.62 36.39
N GLN A 640 -10.22 -69.63 37.08
CA GLN A 640 -10.18 -69.36 38.52
C GLN A 640 -8.88 -68.67 38.96
N PHE A 641 -9.07 -67.63 39.79
CA PHE A 641 -8.14 -66.84 40.62
C PHE A 641 -7.23 -65.82 39.90
N ARG A 642 -7.22 -64.53 40.26
CA ARG A 642 -7.62 -63.82 41.49
C ARG A 642 -8.61 -62.68 41.26
#